data_AF-A0A258CWN9-F1
#
_entry.id   AF-A0A258CWN9-F1
#
_cell.length_a   1.000
_cell.length_b   1.000
_cell.length_c   1.000
_cell.angle_alpha   90.00
_cell.angle_beta   90.00
_cell.angle_gamma   90.00
#
_symmetry.space_group_name_H-M   'P 1'
#
loop_
_entity.id
_entity.type
_entity.pdbx_description
1 polymer ?
#
loop_
_entity_poly.entity_id
_entity_poly.type
_entity_poly.pdbx_seq_one_letter_code
_entity_poly.pdbx_strand_id
1 'polypeptide(L)'
;MPNLLQATPLFAVRGVALDAETTGLDVRRARMIEFAAVHLDGGRLDRANAFQSLIACDVEIPAASRAVHGLDRETLRGAPAFEVLYPGITAFLAGRVVIGHTIGFDIAMLTKEAERAGQRFVQPIALDIRLLAQLAEPGLPSYSLEALGAWLEIAPQERHRALGDAMAAGLVFLALAPRLRDRGIRTVGEAVAASRRITDAMAGAAPPAWELRPPSQDGDPLPKLDSYPYRHRVRDVMRADPVILPEETPVAAALAAMTGRGVSSVFLGGEGVRPAAAAILTERDLLRAIGRHGAEALALPAGRFASRPVVAVPADAFLYRAIGRMSARNIRHLAVTDDEDRIVGVVTPLKLLQLRAGTAVALGDDIDAAPDAPALGQIWSRLPLMARALLAEDVPARLIAAVIAREVGALTRRAAILAEAELVAEGAGPAPCAYAVLVLGSAGRGESLLAMDQDNALVFAAGEPEGAADRWFARLGRRMAAILDEVGVPLCKGGVMASEPAFRGSLTTWRQRIAQWLGRSSPEDLLSVDIVFDFKAVHGDKAMAERLWRDAWAAAKGQIPFLKLLAENAGQPAAGLTLFGGLRTEDDGRIDLKRTGLKDIVTTARLLALHHGLPRHATQVRLEAVAERGTGGASDLAEIDRDHALLLDCILSQQLADIAEGLSPSNRVAPGTIGKARTAELKRALGRLSILDDLRRDQLSG
;
A
#
# COMPACT_ATOMS: atom_id res chain seq x y z
N MET A 1 5.60 -12.70 -6.76
CA MET A 1 6.68 -12.07 -5.96
C MET A 1 7.20 -10.72 -6.49
N PRO A 2 7.18 -10.38 -7.80
CA PRO A 2 7.71 -9.09 -8.29
C PRO A 2 7.07 -7.86 -7.62
N ASN A 3 5.76 -7.91 -7.36
CA ASN A 3 5.01 -6.77 -6.81
C ASN A 3 5.27 -6.45 -5.32
N LEU A 4 5.79 -7.40 -4.51
CA LEU A 4 6.17 -7.13 -3.11
C LEU A 4 7.39 -6.22 -3.03
N LEU A 5 8.38 -6.50 -3.87
CA LEU A 5 9.64 -5.77 -3.87
C LEU A 5 9.42 -4.32 -4.35
N GLN A 6 8.52 -4.09 -5.31
CA GLN A 6 8.21 -2.74 -5.82
C GLN A 6 7.87 -1.74 -4.71
N ALA A 7 7.08 -2.13 -3.71
CA ALA A 7 6.68 -1.27 -2.60
C ALA A 7 7.61 -1.34 -1.37
N THR A 8 8.70 -2.11 -1.43
CA THR A 8 9.62 -2.27 -0.29
C THR A 8 10.50 -1.03 -0.15
N PRO A 9 10.53 -0.36 1.02
CA PRO A 9 11.44 0.75 1.27
C PRO A 9 12.90 0.33 1.13
N LEU A 10 13.75 1.21 0.57
CA LEU A 10 15.16 0.89 0.31
C LEU A 10 15.94 0.47 1.57
N PHE A 11 15.70 1.14 2.70
CA PHE A 11 16.36 0.83 3.99
C PHE A 11 15.95 -0.52 4.58
N ALA A 12 14.76 -1.01 4.20
CA ALA A 12 14.17 -2.25 4.70
C ALA A 12 14.43 -3.44 3.76
N VAL A 13 15.16 -3.24 2.66
CA VAL A 13 15.38 -4.26 1.64
C VAL A 13 16.08 -5.49 2.20
N ARG A 14 15.65 -6.66 1.74
CA ARG A 14 16.40 -7.91 1.89
C ARG A 14 17.27 -8.07 0.64
N GLY A 15 18.50 -7.60 0.76
CA GLY A 15 19.44 -7.49 -0.34
C GLY A 15 20.54 -8.54 -0.31
N VAL A 16 21.27 -8.59 -1.41
CA VAL A 16 22.61 -9.17 -1.50
C VAL A 16 23.50 -8.17 -2.21
N ALA A 17 24.54 -7.69 -1.54
CA ALA A 17 25.61 -6.97 -2.21
C ALA A 17 26.58 -7.99 -2.82
N LEU A 18 26.89 -7.89 -4.11
CA LEU A 18 27.81 -8.82 -4.76
C LEU A 18 28.78 -8.09 -5.68
N ASP A 19 29.89 -8.76 -5.95
CA ASP A 19 30.93 -8.35 -6.88
C ASP A 19 31.67 -9.60 -7.39
N ALA A 20 32.23 -9.51 -8.60
CA ALA A 20 33.00 -10.58 -9.21
C ALA A 20 34.26 -10.07 -9.93
N GLU A 21 35.36 -10.78 -9.72
CA GLU A 21 36.58 -10.55 -10.49
C GLU A 21 36.60 -11.46 -11.73
N THR A 22 37.13 -10.93 -12.83
CA THR A 22 37.08 -11.59 -14.13
C THR A 22 38.41 -11.50 -14.87
N THR A 23 38.61 -12.40 -15.83
CA THR A 23 39.79 -12.37 -16.71
C THR A 23 39.73 -11.24 -17.76
N GLY A 24 38.71 -10.38 -17.77
CA GLY A 24 38.57 -9.28 -18.72
C GLY A 24 37.14 -8.76 -18.88
N LEU A 25 36.96 -7.70 -19.67
CA LEU A 25 35.68 -6.97 -19.79
C LEU A 25 34.74 -7.48 -20.90
N ASP A 26 35.21 -8.35 -21.81
CA ASP A 26 34.34 -8.95 -22.84
C ASP A 26 33.64 -10.18 -22.27
N VAL A 27 32.40 -10.02 -21.81
CA VAL A 27 31.57 -11.09 -21.22
C VAL A 27 31.53 -12.36 -22.07
N ARG A 28 31.64 -12.27 -23.40
CA ARG A 28 31.58 -13.44 -24.28
C ARG A 28 32.79 -14.35 -24.11
N ARG A 29 33.95 -13.78 -23.78
CA ARG A 29 35.25 -14.46 -23.72
C ARG A 29 35.80 -14.57 -22.30
N ALA A 30 35.55 -13.58 -21.46
CA ALA A 30 36.04 -13.53 -20.09
C ALA A 30 35.47 -14.67 -19.25
N ARG A 31 36.24 -15.09 -18.25
CA ARG A 31 35.85 -16.05 -17.22
C ARG A 31 35.74 -15.35 -15.88
N MET A 32 34.79 -15.77 -15.05
CA MET A 32 34.72 -15.37 -13.65
C MET A 32 35.79 -16.14 -12.85
N ILE A 33 36.55 -15.45 -12.00
CA ILE A 33 37.68 -16.02 -11.25
C ILE A 33 37.63 -15.77 -9.74
N GLU A 34 36.84 -14.82 -9.28
CA GLU A 34 36.46 -14.65 -7.88
C GLU A 34 35.00 -14.20 -7.85
N PHE A 35 34.24 -14.69 -6.89
CA PHE A 35 32.88 -14.24 -6.64
C PHE A 35 32.68 -14.05 -5.14
N ALA A 36 32.07 -12.93 -4.78
CA ALA A 36 31.64 -12.70 -3.41
C ALA A 36 30.25 -12.08 -3.35
N ALA A 37 29.54 -12.44 -2.29
CA ALA A 37 28.20 -11.94 -2.01
C ALA A 37 27.97 -11.84 -0.50
N VAL A 38 27.34 -10.76 -0.07
CA VAL A 38 27.07 -10.46 1.34
C VAL A 38 25.60 -10.16 1.50
N HIS A 39 24.93 -10.84 2.45
CA HIS A 39 23.53 -10.54 2.77
C HIS A 39 23.42 -9.16 3.40
N LEU A 40 22.42 -8.40 2.96
CA LEU A 40 22.00 -7.15 3.53
C LEU A 40 20.57 -7.33 4.05
N ASP A 41 20.39 -7.31 5.37
CA ASP A 41 19.09 -7.46 6.01
C ASP A 41 18.97 -6.43 7.14
N GLY A 42 17.83 -5.74 7.21
CA GLY A 42 17.56 -4.78 8.29
C GLY A 42 18.55 -3.60 8.35
N GLY A 43 19.06 -3.15 7.20
CA GLY A 43 20.06 -2.10 7.13
C GLY A 43 21.47 -2.52 7.57
N ARG A 44 21.76 -3.82 7.69
CA ARG A 44 23.05 -4.34 8.16
C ARG A 44 23.62 -5.36 7.18
N LEU A 45 24.93 -5.33 7.00
CA LEU A 45 25.67 -6.32 6.20
C LEU A 45 26.16 -7.46 7.09
N ASP A 46 25.91 -8.69 6.66
CA ASP A 46 26.37 -9.89 7.35
C ASP A 46 27.68 -10.42 6.74
N ARG A 47 28.79 -9.78 7.11
CA ARG A 47 30.13 -10.20 6.65
C ARG A 47 30.49 -11.62 7.14
N ALA A 48 29.98 -12.04 8.30
CA ALA A 48 30.36 -13.32 8.91
C ALA A 48 29.82 -14.52 8.11
N ASN A 49 28.67 -14.36 7.47
CA ASN A 49 28.05 -15.37 6.62
C ASN A 49 28.14 -15.03 5.12
N ALA A 50 29.15 -14.25 4.73
CA ALA A 50 29.39 -13.93 3.33
C ALA A 50 29.73 -15.19 2.50
N PHE A 51 29.21 -15.26 1.29
CA PHE A 51 29.68 -16.22 0.29
C PHE A 51 30.92 -15.63 -0.37
N GLN A 52 32.05 -16.33 -0.33
CA GLN A 52 33.26 -15.93 -1.05
C GLN A 52 33.95 -17.18 -1.62
N SER A 53 34.33 -17.14 -2.89
CA SER A 53 35.10 -18.21 -3.50
C SER A 53 35.95 -17.73 -4.66
N LEU A 54 37.17 -18.27 -4.76
CA LEU A 54 37.91 -18.28 -6.03
C LEU A 54 37.28 -19.31 -6.96
N ILE A 55 37.35 -19.06 -8.26
CA ILE A 55 36.77 -19.94 -9.28
C ILE A 55 37.86 -20.43 -10.20
N ALA A 56 37.92 -21.75 -10.40
CA ALA A 56 38.87 -22.35 -11.32
C ALA A 56 38.64 -21.83 -12.74
N CYS A 57 39.74 -21.45 -13.37
CA CYS A 57 39.75 -20.93 -14.72
C CYS A 57 40.90 -21.57 -15.51
N ASP A 58 40.56 -22.08 -16.69
CA ASP A 58 41.47 -22.69 -17.65
C ASP A 58 42.06 -21.68 -18.65
N VAL A 59 41.45 -20.50 -18.74
CA VAL A 59 41.90 -19.40 -19.61
C VAL A 59 43.08 -18.67 -18.98
N GLU A 60 43.97 -18.14 -19.82
CA GLU A 60 45.05 -17.26 -19.37
C GLU A 60 44.49 -15.94 -18.83
N ILE A 61 44.94 -15.52 -17.65
CA ILE A 61 44.54 -14.25 -17.03
C ILE A 61 45.45 -13.14 -17.58
N PRO A 62 44.93 -12.19 -18.38
CA PRO A 62 45.75 -11.14 -18.97
C PRO A 62 46.45 -10.27 -17.93
N ALA A 63 47.67 -9.81 -18.23
CA ALA A 63 48.46 -8.96 -17.33
C ALA A 63 47.71 -7.68 -16.89
N ALA A 64 46.88 -7.11 -17.78
CA ALA A 64 46.05 -5.95 -17.46
C ALA A 64 45.03 -6.22 -16.34
N SER A 65 44.36 -7.39 -16.35
CA SER A 65 43.44 -7.78 -15.27
C SER A 65 44.21 -8.11 -13.99
N ARG A 66 45.33 -8.84 -14.11
CA ARG A 66 46.21 -9.15 -12.97
C ARG A 66 46.71 -7.90 -12.25
N ALA A 67 46.99 -6.82 -12.97
CA ALA A 67 47.42 -5.55 -12.39
C ALA A 67 46.33 -4.88 -11.53
N VAL A 68 45.07 -5.25 -11.72
CA VAL A 68 43.93 -4.74 -10.95
C VAL A 68 43.68 -5.59 -9.71
N HIS A 69 43.37 -6.88 -9.89
CA HIS A 69 42.90 -7.76 -8.80
C HIS A 69 44.00 -8.66 -8.19
N GLY A 70 45.19 -8.72 -8.79
CA GLY A 70 46.34 -9.47 -8.26
C GLY A 70 46.22 -11.00 -8.29
N LEU A 71 45.19 -11.56 -8.93
CA LEU A 71 44.97 -13.02 -9.01
C LEU A 71 45.68 -13.60 -10.23
N ASP A 72 46.34 -14.74 -10.06
CA ASP A 72 46.98 -15.47 -11.15
C ASP A 72 46.65 -16.97 -11.09
N ARG A 73 47.23 -17.75 -12.02
CA ARG A 73 47.01 -19.20 -12.09
C ARG A 73 47.47 -19.95 -10.84
N GLU A 74 48.47 -19.42 -10.12
CA GLU A 74 48.92 -20.04 -8.88
C GLU A 74 47.92 -19.78 -7.75
N THR A 75 47.37 -18.57 -7.66
CA THR A 75 46.30 -18.23 -6.71
C THR A 75 45.04 -19.09 -6.91
N LEU A 76 44.67 -19.38 -8.16
CA LEU A 76 43.49 -20.20 -8.48
C LEU A 76 43.71 -21.72 -8.34
N ARG A 77 44.91 -22.17 -7.96
CA ARG A 77 45.23 -23.60 -7.85
C ARG A 77 44.35 -24.27 -6.79
N GLY A 78 43.57 -25.27 -7.21
CA GLY A 78 42.66 -26.00 -6.33
C GLY A 78 41.32 -25.29 -6.06
N ALA A 79 41.06 -24.15 -6.71
CA ALA A 79 39.74 -23.53 -6.68
C ALA A 79 38.67 -24.46 -7.28
N PRO A 80 37.41 -24.41 -6.79
CA PRO A 80 36.31 -25.16 -7.38
C PRO A 80 35.91 -24.58 -8.75
N ALA A 81 35.40 -25.44 -9.63
CA ALA A 81 34.80 -25.01 -10.89
C ALA A 81 33.47 -24.27 -10.65
N PHE A 82 33.06 -23.40 -11.57
CA PHE A 82 31.84 -22.61 -11.44
C PHE A 82 30.59 -23.49 -11.24
N GLU A 83 30.52 -24.63 -11.93
CA GLU A 83 29.42 -25.60 -11.86
C GLU A 83 29.19 -26.12 -10.43
N VAL A 84 30.26 -26.24 -9.65
CA VAL A 84 30.19 -26.68 -8.24
C VAL A 84 29.64 -25.57 -7.35
N LEU A 85 29.98 -24.31 -7.64
CA LEU A 85 29.57 -23.14 -6.86
C LEU A 85 28.15 -22.69 -7.19
N TYR A 86 27.69 -22.92 -8.43
CA TYR A 86 26.45 -22.35 -8.96
C TYR A 86 25.20 -22.62 -8.11
N PRO A 87 24.95 -23.83 -7.57
CA PRO A 87 23.82 -24.08 -6.67
C PRO A 87 23.89 -23.23 -5.38
N GLY A 88 25.10 -23.03 -4.85
CA GLY A 88 25.33 -22.18 -3.68
C GLY A 88 25.08 -20.71 -3.98
N ILE A 89 25.59 -20.21 -5.12
CA ILE A 89 25.36 -18.83 -5.57
C ILE A 89 23.87 -18.56 -5.76
N THR A 90 23.16 -19.42 -6.50
CA THR A 90 21.73 -19.23 -6.76
C THR A 90 20.89 -19.30 -5.48
N ALA A 91 21.22 -20.21 -4.55
CA ALA A 91 20.58 -20.26 -3.23
C ALA A 91 20.85 -18.98 -2.42
N PHE A 92 22.07 -18.43 -2.50
CA PHE A 92 22.46 -17.22 -1.78
C PHE A 92 21.72 -15.97 -2.28
N LEU A 93 21.43 -15.90 -3.59
CA LEU A 93 20.71 -14.78 -4.24
C LEU A 93 19.18 -14.93 -4.19
N ALA A 94 18.66 -16.12 -3.88
CA ALA A 94 17.25 -16.45 -4.07
C ALA A 94 16.30 -15.50 -3.30
N GLY A 95 15.40 -14.85 -4.05
CA GLY A 95 14.35 -14.00 -3.48
C GLY A 95 14.83 -12.67 -2.89
N ARG A 96 16.08 -12.27 -3.17
CA ARG A 96 16.70 -11.04 -2.67
C ARG A 96 16.94 -10.04 -3.81
N VAL A 97 17.02 -8.76 -3.46
CA VAL A 97 17.44 -7.70 -4.39
C VAL A 97 18.96 -7.72 -4.49
N VAL A 98 19.50 -7.80 -5.69
CA VAL A 98 20.95 -7.74 -5.91
C VAL A 98 21.41 -6.28 -5.97
N ILE A 99 22.51 -5.99 -5.31
CA ILE A 99 23.10 -4.65 -5.21
C ILE A 99 24.56 -4.79 -5.63
N GLY A 100 25.06 -3.88 -6.45
CA GLY A 100 26.48 -3.85 -6.81
C GLY A 100 26.84 -2.60 -7.60
N HIS A 101 28.14 -2.42 -7.83
CA HIS A 101 28.68 -1.31 -8.61
C HIS A 101 28.79 -1.71 -10.07
N THR A 102 28.09 -1.04 -10.98
CA THR A 102 28.05 -1.47 -12.40
C THR A 102 27.52 -2.90 -12.55
N ILE A 103 26.59 -3.29 -11.66
CA ILE A 103 26.11 -4.66 -11.42
C ILE A 103 25.59 -5.40 -12.67
N GLY A 104 25.23 -4.67 -13.72
CA GLY A 104 24.86 -5.27 -15.00
C GLY A 104 25.97 -6.15 -15.58
N PHE A 105 27.24 -5.79 -15.36
CA PHE A 105 28.39 -6.59 -15.78
C PHE A 105 28.47 -7.93 -15.03
N ASP A 106 28.40 -7.91 -13.70
CA ASP A 106 28.44 -9.12 -12.86
C ASP A 106 27.27 -10.07 -13.18
N ILE A 107 26.07 -9.52 -13.38
CA ILE A 107 24.88 -10.29 -13.77
C ILE A 107 25.08 -10.91 -15.16
N ALA A 108 25.66 -10.19 -16.11
CA ALA A 108 25.96 -10.72 -17.44
C ALA A 108 27.02 -11.83 -17.37
N MET A 109 28.04 -11.68 -16.53
CA MET A 109 29.05 -12.72 -16.27
C MET A 109 28.44 -13.96 -15.62
N LEU A 110 27.63 -13.82 -14.57
CA LEU A 110 26.90 -14.92 -13.94
C LEU A 110 25.98 -15.63 -14.94
N THR A 111 25.25 -14.87 -15.76
CA THR A 111 24.40 -15.41 -16.82
C THR A 111 25.24 -16.25 -17.79
N LYS A 112 26.41 -15.72 -18.19
CA LYS A 112 27.25 -16.41 -19.17
C LYS A 112 27.93 -17.66 -18.63
N GLU A 113 28.41 -17.63 -17.39
CA GLU A 113 28.96 -18.82 -16.74
C GLU A 113 27.87 -19.87 -16.50
N ALA A 114 26.64 -19.47 -16.13
CA ALA A 114 25.51 -20.39 -16.05
C ALA A 114 25.20 -21.05 -17.40
N GLU A 115 25.18 -20.29 -18.50
CA GLU A 115 25.01 -20.84 -19.85
C GLU A 115 26.11 -21.85 -20.21
N ARG A 116 27.38 -21.54 -19.89
CA ARG A 116 28.52 -22.45 -20.11
C ARG A 116 28.38 -23.74 -19.30
N ALA A 117 27.84 -23.64 -18.09
CA ALA A 117 27.51 -24.77 -17.22
C ALA A 117 26.25 -25.55 -17.65
N GLY A 118 25.61 -25.19 -18.76
CA GLY A 118 24.36 -25.81 -19.23
C GLY A 118 23.15 -25.48 -18.35
N GLN A 119 23.21 -24.39 -17.57
CA GLN A 119 22.17 -23.94 -16.65
C GLN A 119 21.51 -22.65 -17.16
N ARG A 120 20.28 -22.38 -16.69
CA ARG A 120 19.58 -21.11 -16.93
C ARG A 120 19.63 -20.25 -15.68
N PHE A 121 20.25 -19.06 -15.77
CA PHE A 121 20.22 -18.07 -14.71
C PHE A 121 18.94 -17.23 -14.79
N VAL A 122 18.16 -17.20 -13.70
CA VAL A 122 17.00 -16.31 -13.56
C VAL A 122 17.50 -15.00 -12.98
N GLN A 123 17.45 -13.93 -13.78
CA GLN A 123 17.96 -12.64 -13.36
C GLN A 123 17.12 -12.06 -12.19
N PRO A 124 17.77 -11.71 -11.07
CA PRO A 124 17.09 -11.07 -9.95
C PRO A 124 16.80 -9.60 -10.24
N ILE A 125 15.96 -8.97 -9.40
CA ILE A 125 15.89 -7.51 -9.38
C ILE A 125 17.24 -6.98 -8.90
N ALA A 126 17.83 -6.06 -9.66
CA ALA A 126 19.15 -5.51 -9.38
C ALA A 126 19.12 -3.98 -9.25
N LEU A 127 19.95 -3.46 -8.37
CA LEU A 127 20.18 -2.04 -8.13
C LEU A 127 21.67 -1.72 -8.33
N ASP A 128 21.96 -0.88 -9.33
CA ASP A 128 23.32 -0.39 -9.59
C ASP A 128 23.58 0.85 -8.74
N ILE A 129 24.47 0.75 -7.76
CA ILE A 129 24.80 1.88 -6.87
C ILE A 129 25.40 3.07 -7.62
N ARG A 130 25.99 2.87 -8.80
CA ARG A 130 26.50 3.95 -9.65
C ARG A 130 25.35 4.80 -10.19
N LEU A 131 24.30 4.15 -10.70
CA LEU A 131 23.08 4.82 -11.18
C LEU A 131 22.32 5.48 -10.03
N LEU A 132 22.24 4.80 -8.89
CA LEU A 132 21.62 5.36 -7.69
C LEU A 132 22.37 6.61 -7.18
N ALA A 133 23.71 6.57 -7.18
CA ALA A 133 24.51 7.74 -6.82
C ALA A 133 24.28 8.91 -7.79
N GLN A 134 24.15 8.65 -9.09
CA GLN A 134 23.82 9.69 -10.08
C GLN A 134 22.44 10.31 -9.86
N LEU A 135 21.45 9.52 -9.42
CA LEU A 135 20.13 10.03 -9.03
C LEU A 135 20.19 10.87 -7.76
N ALA A 136 20.96 10.42 -6.77
CA ALA A 136 21.12 11.10 -5.49
C ALA A 136 21.93 12.40 -5.61
N GLU A 137 23.01 12.40 -6.38
CA GLU A 137 23.89 13.56 -6.59
C GLU A 137 24.48 13.58 -8.01
N PRO A 138 23.76 14.18 -8.99
CA PRO A 138 24.19 14.23 -10.40
C PRO A 138 25.51 14.97 -10.65
N GLY A 139 25.93 15.84 -9.73
CA GLY A 139 27.11 16.70 -9.87
C GLY A 139 28.45 16.08 -9.46
N LEU A 140 28.50 14.80 -9.09
CA LEU A 140 29.76 14.20 -8.63
C LEU A 140 30.80 14.12 -9.76
N PRO A 141 32.09 14.39 -9.45
CA PRO A 141 33.17 14.36 -10.44
C PRO A 141 33.50 12.94 -10.93
N SER A 142 33.20 11.92 -10.13
CA SER A 142 33.38 10.51 -10.46
C SER A 142 32.35 9.68 -9.70
N TYR A 143 31.91 8.59 -10.33
CA TYR A 143 31.04 7.58 -9.73
C TYR A 143 31.75 6.22 -9.60
N SER A 144 33.08 6.21 -9.54
CA SER A 144 33.83 5.00 -9.19
C SER A 144 33.52 4.57 -7.76
N LEU A 145 33.64 3.28 -7.45
CA LEU A 145 33.35 2.77 -6.11
C LEU A 145 34.21 3.47 -5.03
N GLU A 146 35.46 3.77 -5.34
CA GLU A 146 36.37 4.53 -4.49
C GLU A 146 35.89 5.97 -4.25
N ALA A 147 35.48 6.69 -5.31
CA ALA A 147 34.99 8.06 -5.19
C ALA A 147 33.69 8.13 -4.37
N LEU A 148 32.80 7.15 -4.56
CA LEU A 148 31.56 7.04 -3.77
C LEU A 148 31.86 6.73 -2.30
N GLY A 149 32.80 5.83 -2.04
CA GLY A 149 33.25 5.52 -0.67
C GLY A 149 33.80 6.76 0.04
N ALA A 150 34.64 7.55 -0.64
CA ALA A 150 35.20 8.78 -0.10
C ALA A 150 34.11 9.85 0.15
N TRP A 151 33.20 10.05 -0.80
CA TRP A 151 32.11 11.03 -0.69
C TRP A 151 31.12 10.71 0.44
N LEU A 152 30.89 9.43 0.71
CA LEU A 152 29.97 8.95 1.76
C LEU A 152 30.68 8.65 3.09
N GLU A 153 31.98 8.98 3.20
CA GLU A 153 32.80 8.74 4.39
C GLU A 153 32.81 7.27 4.85
N ILE A 154 32.80 6.34 3.88
CA ILE A 154 32.84 4.90 4.13
C ILE A 154 34.30 4.47 4.31
N ALA A 155 34.57 3.75 5.40
CA ALA A 155 35.90 3.23 5.68
C ALA A 155 36.42 2.32 4.53
N PRO A 156 37.72 2.39 4.19
CA PRO A 156 38.29 1.58 3.13
C PRO A 156 38.01 0.09 3.33
N GLN A 157 37.54 -0.56 2.29
CA GLN A 157 37.45 -2.02 2.21
C GLN A 157 38.67 -2.55 1.45
N GLU A 158 38.91 -3.87 1.48
CA GLU A 158 39.94 -4.52 0.66
C GLU A 158 39.57 -4.39 -0.83
N ARG A 159 39.95 -3.26 -1.44
CA ARG A 159 39.63 -2.92 -2.83
C ARG A 159 40.23 -3.93 -3.81
N HIS A 160 39.55 -4.12 -4.94
CA HIS A 160 39.97 -5.04 -6.01
C HIS A 160 40.02 -6.51 -5.57
N ARG A 161 39.18 -6.82 -4.60
CA ARG A 161 38.84 -8.17 -4.15
C ARG A 161 37.33 -8.22 -4.06
N ALA A 162 36.75 -9.31 -4.56
CA ALA A 162 35.29 -9.40 -4.68
C ALA A 162 34.56 -9.14 -3.35
N LEU A 163 35.06 -9.68 -2.22
CA LEU A 163 34.40 -9.47 -0.93
C LEU A 163 34.49 -8.02 -0.44
N GLY A 164 35.63 -7.37 -0.63
CA GLY A 164 35.81 -5.98 -0.20
C GLY A 164 34.94 -5.03 -1.03
N ASP A 165 34.84 -5.27 -2.34
CA ASP A 165 34.03 -4.46 -3.24
C ASP A 165 32.52 -4.71 -3.05
N ALA A 166 32.10 -5.95 -2.80
CA ALA A 166 30.73 -6.27 -2.39
C ALA A 166 30.34 -5.58 -1.06
N MET A 167 31.23 -5.60 -0.06
CA MET A 167 31.03 -4.87 1.20
C MET A 167 30.90 -3.37 0.97
N ALA A 168 31.80 -2.77 0.18
CA ALA A 168 31.77 -1.35 -0.15
C ALA A 168 30.48 -0.98 -0.88
N ALA A 169 30.04 -1.79 -1.85
CA ALA A 169 28.80 -1.55 -2.58
C ALA A 169 27.57 -1.58 -1.66
N GLY A 170 27.51 -2.55 -0.74
CA GLY A 170 26.45 -2.62 0.26
C GLY A 170 26.42 -1.40 1.19
N LEU A 171 27.58 -0.94 1.67
CA LEU A 171 27.69 0.25 2.53
C LEU A 171 27.29 1.53 1.78
N VAL A 172 27.73 1.67 0.52
CA VAL A 172 27.35 2.78 -0.35
C VAL A 172 25.83 2.79 -0.54
N PHE A 173 25.21 1.64 -0.82
CA PHE A 173 23.76 1.55 -0.94
C PHE A 173 23.03 2.03 0.32
N LEU A 174 23.47 1.59 1.51
CA LEU A 174 22.88 2.01 2.78
C LEU A 174 22.99 3.52 2.99
N ALA A 175 24.12 4.12 2.66
CA ALA A 175 24.36 5.56 2.78
C ALA A 175 23.63 6.39 1.68
N LEU A 176 23.35 5.79 0.52
CA LEU A 176 22.55 6.40 -0.54
C LEU A 176 21.05 6.41 -0.23
N ALA A 177 20.53 5.40 0.48
CA ALA A 177 19.09 5.26 0.71
C ALA A 177 18.41 6.52 1.31
N PRO A 178 18.97 7.19 2.35
CA PRO A 178 18.41 8.44 2.85
C PRO A 178 18.42 9.57 1.82
N ARG A 179 19.50 9.70 1.04
CA ARG A 179 19.64 10.75 0.00
C ARG A 179 18.68 10.55 -1.16
N LEU A 180 18.46 9.30 -1.56
CA LEU A 180 17.47 8.93 -2.57
C LEU A 180 16.06 9.26 -2.09
N ARG A 181 15.74 9.00 -0.82
CA ARG A 181 14.46 9.37 -0.21
C ARG A 181 14.21 10.87 -0.27
N ASP A 182 15.23 11.71 -0.02
CA ASP A 182 15.12 13.17 -0.13
C ASP A 182 14.81 13.63 -1.57
N ARG A 183 15.20 12.82 -2.57
CA ARG A 183 14.86 12.99 -3.99
C ARG A 183 13.52 12.36 -4.39
N GLY A 184 12.76 11.82 -3.42
CA GLY A 184 11.47 11.17 -3.65
C GLY A 184 11.56 9.71 -4.13
N ILE A 185 12.75 9.10 -4.11
CA ILE A 185 12.97 7.68 -4.46
C ILE A 185 13.05 6.89 -3.15
N ARG A 186 11.95 6.26 -2.75
CA ARG A 186 11.78 5.64 -1.43
C ARG A 186 11.81 4.12 -1.47
N THR A 187 11.34 3.55 -2.57
CA THR A 187 11.13 2.11 -2.72
C THR A 187 12.05 1.50 -3.77
N VAL A 188 12.22 0.18 -3.72
CA VAL A 188 12.98 -0.56 -4.75
C VAL A 188 12.36 -0.34 -6.14
N GLY A 189 11.03 -0.26 -6.23
CA GLY A 189 10.34 -0.04 -7.50
C GLY A 189 10.67 1.31 -8.12
N GLU A 190 10.58 2.37 -7.31
CA GLU A 190 10.96 3.73 -7.73
C GLU A 190 12.44 3.81 -8.12
N ALA A 191 13.32 3.15 -7.39
CA ALA A 191 14.75 3.10 -7.70
C ALA A 191 15.00 2.41 -9.05
N VAL A 192 14.39 1.25 -9.29
CA VAL A 192 14.50 0.53 -10.56
C VAL A 192 13.94 1.37 -11.71
N ALA A 193 12.76 1.96 -11.56
CA ALA A 193 12.14 2.80 -12.59
C ALA A 193 12.99 4.04 -12.89
N ALA A 194 13.56 4.69 -11.88
CA ALA A 194 14.43 5.84 -12.04
C ALA A 194 15.76 5.48 -12.72
N SER A 195 16.39 4.37 -12.33
CA SER A 195 17.62 3.88 -12.96
C SER A 195 17.41 3.54 -14.44
N ARG A 196 16.26 2.95 -14.80
CA ARG A 196 15.90 2.67 -16.20
C ARG A 196 15.82 3.92 -17.06
N ARG A 197 15.24 5.01 -16.55
CA ARG A 197 15.17 6.27 -17.30
C ARG A 197 16.55 6.82 -17.64
N ILE A 198 17.55 6.63 -16.77
CA ILE A 198 18.93 7.01 -17.07
C ILE A 198 19.48 6.15 -18.21
N THR A 199 19.32 4.83 -18.14
CA THR A 199 19.83 3.92 -19.17
C THR A 199 19.15 4.14 -20.52
N ASP A 200 17.82 4.32 -20.53
CA ASP A 200 17.04 4.56 -21.76
C ASP A 200 17.44 5.87 -22.44
N ALA A 201 17.71 6.92 -21.65
CA ALA A 201 18.21 8.19 -22.17
C ALA A 201 19.62 8.08 -22.75
N MET A 202 20.44 7.14 -22.26
CA MET A 202 21.78 6.88 -22.77
C MET A 202 21.78 5.98 -24.03
N ALA A 203 20.79 5.11 -24.19
CA ALA A 203 20.65 4.18 -25.33
C ALA A 203 20.37 4.86 -26.70
N GLY A 204 20.20 6.19 -26.72
CA GLY A 204 20.29 6.99 -27.96
C GLY A 204 21.69 7.00 -28.60
N ALA A 205 22.71 6.52 -27.88
CA ALA A 205 23.99 6.06 -28.41
C ALA A 205 24.06 4.53 -28.24
N ALA A 206 24.59 3.82 -29.25
CA ALA A 206 24.54 2.35 -29.33
C ALA A 206 24.74 1.64 -27.97
N PRO A 207 23.80 0.78 -27.54
CA PRO A 207 23.83 0.20 -26.21
C PRO A 207 25.05 -0.71 -26.02
N PRO A 208 25.75 -0.67 -24.88
CA PRO A 208 26.77 -1.65 -24.58
C PRO A 208 26.12 -3.04 -24.43
N ALA A 209 26.83 -4.09 -24.84
CA ALA A 209 26.32 -5.46 -25.00
C ALA A 209 25.77 -6.15 -23.72
N TRP A 210 25.81 -5.49 -22.56
CA TRP A 210 25.45 -6.02 -21.25
C TRP A 210 24.21 -5.35 -20.62
N GLU A 211 23.45 -4.57 -21.40
CA GLU A 211 22.24 -3.88 -20.92
C GLU A 211 21.32 -4.77 -20.10
N LEU A 212 20.90 -4.23 -18.94
CA LEU A 212 19.91 -4.81 -18.02
C LEU A 212 18.60 -5.03 -18.79
N ARG A 213 18.43 -6.22 -19.36
CA ARG A 213 17.14 -6.64 -19.88
C ARG A 213 16.14 -6.64 -18.71
N PRO A 214 14.89 -6.21 -18.93
CA PRO A 214 13.85 -6.49 -17.95
C PRO A 214 13.87 -7.99 -17.65
N PRO A 215 13.62 -8.42 -16.39
CA PRO A 215 13.47 -9.83 -16.10
C PRO A 215 12.50 -10.40 -17.14
N SER A 216 12.93 -11.47 -17.83
CA SER A 216 12.12 -12.08 -18.86
C SER A 216 10.73 -12.35 -18.29
N GLN A 217 9.68 -11.86 -18.95
CA GLN A 217 8.32 -12.36 -18.70
C GLN A 217 8.17 -13.83 -19.16
N ASP A 218 9.25 -14.44 -19.69
CA ASP A 218 9.33 -15.85 -20.05
C ASP A 218 9.43 -16.74 -18.81
N GLY A 219 8.23 -17.13 -18.36
CA GLY A 219 8.03 -18.24 -17.44
C GLY A 219 8.32 -17.84 -16.00
N ASP A 220 7.27 -17.41 -15.32
CA ASP A 220 7.17 -17.45 -13.86
C ASP A 220 7.77 -18.79 -13.39
N PRO A 221 8.85 -18.84 -12.59
CA PRO A 221 9.16 -20.05 -11.86
C PRO A 221 7.95 -20.26 -10.96
N LEU A 222 7.08 -21.23 -11.37
CA LEU A 222 5.75 -21.53 -10.83
C LEU A 222 5.45 -20.68 -9.61
N PRO A 223 4.53 -19.69 -9.69
CA PRO A 223 4.30 -18.74 -8.60
C PRO A 223 4.21 -19.56 -7.34
N LYS A 224 5.17 -19.38 -6.40
CA LYS A 224 5.31 -20.22 -5.19
C LYS A 224 3.91 -20.58 -4.75
N LEU A 225 3.53 -21.83 -5.01
CA LEU A 225 2.14 -22.25 -4.96
C LEU A 225 1.63 -21.77 -3.60
N ASP A 226 0.58 -20.96 -3.60
CA ASP A 226 -0.12 -20.65 -2.37
C ASP A 226 -0.49 -22.00 -1.77
N SER A 227 0.27 -22.46 -0.77
CA SER A 227 0.17 -23.84 -0.28
C SER A 227 -1.17 -24.09 0.41
N TYR A 228 -1.89 -23.01 0.73
CA TYR A 228 -3.16 -23.01 1.42
C TYR A 228 -4.27 -23.70 0.60
N PRO A 229 -4.55 -23.31 -0.67
CA PRO A 229 -5.42 -24.05 -1.57
C PRO A 229 -5.16 -25.56 -1.68
N TYR A 230 -3.92 -26.02 -1.42
CA TYR A 230 -3.49 -27.41 -1.55
C TYR A 230 -3.47 -28.17 -0.22
N ARG A 231 -3.69 -27.48 0.92
CA ARG A 231 -3.67 -28.07 2.27
C ARG A 231 -5.03 -28.05 2.96
N HIS A 232 -5.95 -27.18 2.53
CA HIS A 232 -7.29 -27.04 3.12
C HIS A 232 -8.38 -27.64 2.23
N ARG A 233 -9.45 -28.14 2.86
CA ARG A 233 -10.59 -28.74 2.19
C ARG A 233 -11.75 -27.77 2.08
N VAL A 234 -12.65 -28.03 1.14
CA VAL A 234 -13.84 -27.21 0.89
C VAL A 234 -14.74 -27.13 2.13
N ARG A 235 -14.90 -28.23 2.89
CA ARG A 235 -15.67 -28.25 4.14
C ARG A 235 -15.18 -27.26 5.20
N ASP A 236 -13.88 -26.96 5.20
CA ASP A 236 -13.26 -26.05 6.18
C ASP A 236 -13.62 -24.59 5.89
N VAL A 237 -14.11 -24.34 4.66
CA VAL A 237 -14.31 -22.99 4.14
C VAL A 237 -15.74 -22.71 3.73
N MET A 238 -16.56 -23.73 3.47
CA MET A 238 -17.91 -23.52 3.00
C MET A 238 -18.77 -22.84 4.06
N ARG A 239 -19.82 -22.14 3.62
CA ARG A 239 -20.95 -21.86 4.47
C ARG A 239 -21.80 -23.14 4.54
N ALA A 240 -21.86 -23.75 5.72
CA ALA A 240 -22.75 -24.86 6.01
C ALA A 240 -24.21 -24.38 6.07
N ASP A 241 -25.15 -25.31 5.89
CA ASP A 241 -26.60 -25.05 5.92
C ASP A 241 -27.06 -24.02 4.87
N PRO A 242 -26.98 -24.38 3.57
CA PRO A 242 -27.36 -23.50 2.49
C PRO A 242 -28.88 -23.33 2.46
N VAL A 243 -29.34 -22.12 2.13
CA VAL A 243 -30.78 -21.86 2.00
C VAL A 243 -31.29 -22.54 0.73
N ILE A 244 -32.18 -23.53 0.90
CA ILE A 244 -32.85 -24.24 -0.18
C ILE A 244 -34.35 -23.92 -0.12
N LEU A 245 -34.90 -23.45 -1.23
CA LEU A 245 -36.31 -23.05 -1.35
C LEU A 245 -37.01 -23.81 -2.49
N PRO A 246 -38.33 -24.06 -2.42
CA PRO A 246 -39.07 -24.59 -3.57
C PRO A 246 -38.95 -23.70 -4.80
N GLU A 247 -38.97 -24.26 -6.02
CA GLU A 247 -38.85 -23.46 -7.26
C GLU A 247 -39.99 -22.45 -7.45
N GLU A 248 -41.18 -22.80 -6.95
CA GLU A 248 -42.40 -21.98 -6.98
C GLU A 248 -42.39 -20.82 -5.97
N THR A 249 -41.34 -20.73 -5.14
CA THR A 249 -41.21 -19.65 -4.16
C THR A 249 -41.20 -18.30 -4.88
N PRO A 250 -42.09 -17.35 -4.52
CA PRO A 250 -42.08 -16.03 -5.14
C PRO A 250 -40.73 -15.33 -4.94
N VAL A 251 -40.29 -14.57 -5.94
CA VAL A 251 -39.04 -13.80 -5.87
C VAL A 251 -38.96 -12.91 -4.61
N ALA A 252 -40.07 -12.29 -4.21
CA ALA A 252 -40.14 -11.51 -2.97
C ALA A 252 -39.76 -12.32 -1.73
N ALA A 253 -40.25 -13.55 -1.63
CA ALA A 253 -39.96 -14.44 -0.51
C ALA A 253 -38.52 -14.98 -0.56
N ALA A 254 -38.00 -15.27 -1.75
CA ALA A 254 -36.59 -15.63 -1.93
C ALA A 254 -35.65 -14.48 -1.55
N LEU A 255 -35.98 -13.25 -1.94
CA LEU A 255 -35.25 -12.03 -1.54
C LEU A 255 -35.30 -11.83 -0.03
N ALA A 256 -36.47 -11.96 0.60
CA ALA A 256 -36.61 -11.87 2.05
C ALA A 256 -35.77 -12.93 2.79
N ALA A 257 -35.74 -14.17 2.26
CA ALA A 257 -34.89 -15.24 2.80
C ALA A 257 -33.40 -14.92 2.64
N MET A 258 -32.99 -14.35 1.50
CA MET A 258 -31.62 -13.90 1.27
C MET A 258 -31.20 -12.82 2.28
N THR A 259 -32.00 -11.77 2.42
CA THR A 259 -31.74 -10.66 3.35
C THR A 259 -31.75 -11.12 4.80
N GLY A 260 -32.76 -11.89 5.21
CA GLY A 260 -32.91 -12.36 6.60
C GLY A 260 -31.82 -13.33 7.05
N ARG A 261 -31.23 -14.10 6.13
CA ARG A 261 -30.10 -15.00 6.41
C ARG A 261 -28.74 -14.40 6.05
N GLY A 262 -28.68 -13.18 5.51
CA GLY A 262 -27.45 -12.56 5.01
C GLY A 262 -26.71 -13.45 4.00
N VAL A 263 -27.42 -14.01 3.01
CA VAL A 263 -26.85 -14.77 1.89
C VAL A 263 -27.04 -14.02 0.58
N SER A 264 -26.09 -14.11 -0.34
CA SER A 264 -26.18 -13.52 -1.69
C SER A 264 -26.70 -14.50 -2.76
N SER A 265 -27.07 -15.71 -2.34
CA SER A 265 -27.64 -16.74 -3.20
C SER A 265 -28.46 -17.75 -2.40
N VAL A 266 -29.44 -18.36 -3.06
CA VAL A 266 -30.21 -19.51 -2.56
C VAL A 266 -30.20 -20.59 -3.63
N PHE A 267 -30.30 -21.85 -3.19
CA PHE A 267 -30.59 -22.95 -4.09
C PHE A 267 -32.10 -23.14 -4.17
N LEU A 268 -32.57 -23.58 -5.33
CA LEU A 268 -33.97 -23.92 -5.54
C LEU A 268 -34.09 -25.43 -5.76
N GLY A 269 -35.01 -26.07 -5.06
CA GLY A 269 -35.24 -27.51 -5.05
C GLY A 269 -35.94 -27.97 -3.77
N GLY A 270 -35.88 -29.29 -3.52
CA GLY A 270 -36.34 -29.91 -2.27
C GLY A 270 -35.23 -30.04 -1.23
N GLU A 271 -35.60 -30.47 -0.01
CA GLU A 271 -34.62 -30.82 1.02
C GLU A 271 -33.68 -31.92 0.51
N GLY A 272 -32.36 -31.75 0.72
CA GLY A 272 -31.35 -32.68 0.21
C GLY A 272 -31.20 -32.69 -1.31
N VAL A 273 -31.62 -31.62 -2.02
CA VAL A 273 -31.51 -31.55 -3.49
C VAL A 273 -30.08 -31.75 -3.98
N ARG A 274 -29.95 -32.54 -5.05
CA ARG A 274 -28.68 -32.77 -5.76
C ARG A 274 -28.42 -31.69 -6.81
N PRO A 275 -27.16 -31.33 -7.13
CA PRO A 275 -26.84 -30.28 -8.10
C PRO A 275 -27.50 -30.44 -9.47
N ALA A 276 -27.67 -31.67 -9.95
CA ALA A 276 -28.30 -31.95 -11.24
C ALA A 276 -29.80 -31.60 -11.28
N ALA A 277 -30.47 -31.63 -10.13
CA ALA A 277 -31.90 -31.33 -9.98
C ALA A 277 -32.15 -29.96 -9.32
N ALA A 278 -31.09 -29.21 -9.02
CA ALA A 278 -31.17 -27.90 -8.38
C ALA A 278 -31.09 -26.76 -9.41
N ALA A 279 -31.55 -25.58 -8.99
CA ALA A 279 -31.20 -24.31 -9.61
C ALA A 279 -30.55 -23.38 -8.57
N ILE A 280 -29.85 -22.34 -9.01
CA ILE A 280 -29.31 -21.31 -8.12
C ILE A 280 -29.84 -19.95 -8.51
N LEU A 281 -30.36 -19.21 -7.53
CA LEU A 281 -30.78 -17.83 -7.69
C LEU A 281 -29.81 -16.93 -6.93
N THR A 282 -29.26 -15.92 -7.60
CA THR A 282 -28.32 -14.96 -7.01
C THR A 282 -28.91 -13.56 -6.96
N GLU A 283 -28.33 -12.66 -6.14
CA GLU A 283 -28.66 -11.23 -6.15
C GLU A 283 -28.60 -10.61 -7.56
N ARG A 284 -27.65 -11.06 -8.40
CA ARG A 284 -27.51 -10.60 -9.78
C ARG A 284 -28.71 -10.98 -10.64
N ASP A 285 -29.24 -12.18 -10.45
CA ASP A 285 -30.41 -12.67 -11.18
C ASP A 285 -31.66 -11.91 -10.76
N LEU A 286 -31.78 -11.60 -9.46
CA LEU A 286 -32.84 -10.75 -8.91
C LEU A 286 -32.80 -9.33 -9.48
N LEU A 287 -31.64 -8.69 -9.50
CA LEU A 287 -31.48 -7.35 -10.09
C LEU A 287 -31.84 -7.34 -11.58
N ARG A 288 -31.47 -8.38 -12.33
CA ARG A 288 -31.86 -8.52 -13.75
C ARG A 288 -33.36 -8.74 -13.92
N ALA A 289 -33.98 -9.55 -13.05
CA ALA A 289 -35.42 -9.82 -13.09
C ALA A 289 -36.21 -8.52 -12.84
N ILE A 290 -35.87 -7.78 -11.79
CA ILE A 290 -36.50 -6.49 -11.47
C ILE A 290 -36.22 -5.47 -12.59
N GLY A 291 -34.99 -5.40 -13.10
CA GLY A 291 -34.65 -4.47 -14.17
C GLY A 291 -35.40 -4.71 -15.48
N ARG A 292 -35.84 -5.96 -15.75
CA ARG A 292 -36.58 -6.31 -16.97
C ARG A 292 -38.09 -6.30 -16.82
N HIS A 293 -38.60 -6.69 -15.63
CA HIS A 293 -40.02 -6.93 -15.41
C HIS A 293 -40.63 -6.01 -14.33
N GLY A 294 -39.85 -5.05 -13.79
CA GLY A 294 -40.32 -4.11 -12.78
C GLY A 294 -40.79 -4.81 -11.51
N ALA A 295 -41.77 -4.21 -10.83
CA ALA A 295 -42.34 -4.72 -9.57
C ALA A 295 -43.03 -6.09 -9.73
N GLU A 296 -43.49 -6.44 -10.94
CA GLU A 296 -44.16 -7.72 -11.21
C GLU A 296 -43.22 -8.91 -11.04
N ALA A 297 -41.90 -8.73 -11.21
CA ALA A 297 -40.91 -9.77 -10.95
C ALA A 297 -41.04 -10.38 -9.55
N LEU A 298 -41.43 -9.57 -8.56
CA LEU A 298 -41.50 -9.96 -7.15
C LEU A 298 -42.54 -11.06 -6.88
N ALA A 299 -43.62 -11.10 -7.68
CA ALA A 299 -44.68 -12.09 -7.55
C ALA A 299 -44.42 -13.38 -8.34
N LEU A 300 -43.46 -13.36 -9.28
CA LEU A 300 -43.16 -14.50 -10.14
C LEU A 300 -42.33 -15.58 -9.40
N PRO A 301 -42.43 -16.86 -9.83
CA PRO A 301 -41.61 -17.93 -9.29
C PRO A 301 -40.10 -17.69 -9.45
N ALA A 302 -39.34 -17.89 -8.38
CA ALA A 302 -37.89 -17.78 -8.34
C ALA A 302 -37.20 -18.70 -9.37
N GLY A 303 -37.76 -19.89 -9.62
CA GLY A 303 -37.25 -20.86 -10.59
C GLY A 303 -37.17 -20.33 -12.03
N ARG A 304 -37.96 -19.30 -12.37
CA ARG A 304 -37.96 -18.64 -13.68
C ARG A 304 -36.69 -17.84 -13.96
N PHE A 305 -36.03 -17.35 -12.90
CA PHE A 305 -34.86 -16.48 -13.00
C PHE A 305 -33.57 -17.16 -12.54
N ALA A 306 -33.67 -18.36 -11.98
CA ALA A 306 -32.53 -19.12 -11.49
C ALA A 306 -31.70 -19.71 -12.63
N SER A 307 -30.40 -19.87 -12.37
CA SER A 307 -29.43 -20.43 -13.29
C SER A 307 -29.30 -21.94 -13.12
N ARG A 308 -29.07 -22.65 -14.25
CA ARG A 308 -28.80 -24.09 -14.33
C ARG A 308 -27.68 -24.37 -15.36
N PRO A 309 -26.94 -25.48 -15.25
CA PRO A 309 -26.92 -26.41 -14.12
C PRO A 309 -26.19 -25.83 -12.89
N VAL A 310 -26.52 -26.30 -11.69
CA VAL A 310 -25.77 -25.92 -10.47
C VAL A 310 -24.41 -26.59 -10.50
N VAL A 311 -23.36 -25.77 -10.51
CA VAL A 311 -21.99 -26.26 -10.43
C VAL A 311 -21.64 -26.53 -8.97
N ALA A 312 -21.17 -27.75 -8.70
CA ALA A 312 -20.82 -28.19 -7.36
C ALA A 312 -19.37 -28.65 -7.24
N VAL A 313 -18.92 -28.83 -6.01
CA VAL A 313 -17.66 -29.50 -5.63
C VAL A 313 -17.88 -30.32 -4.36
N PRO A 314 -17.28 -31.51 -4.21
CA PRO A 314 -17.38 -32.29 -2.97
C PRO A 314 -16.80 -31.54 -1.76
N ALA A 315 -17.40 -31.72 -0.58
CA ALA A 315 -16.96 -31.11 0.67
C ALA A 315 -15.56 -31.56 1.11
N ASP A 316 -15.14 -32.75 0.73
CA ASP A 316 -13.81 -33.29 1.01
C ASP A 316 -12.73 -32.80 0.02
N ALA A 317 -13.10 -32.16 -1.09
CA ALA A 317 -12.17 -31.71 -2.10
C ALA A 317 -11.21 -30.65 -1.56
N PHE A 318 -9.99 -30.60 -2.11
CA PHE A 318 -9.07 -29.50 -1.83
C PHE A 318 -9.54 -28.18 -2.43
N LEU A 319 -9.24 -27.09 -1.73
CA LEU A 319 -9.71 -25.74 -2.04
C LEU A 319 -9.26 -25.24 -3.43
N TYR A 320 -8.08 -25.63 -3.92
CA TYR A 320 -7.63 -25.28 -5.28
C TYR A 320 -8.61 -25.79 -6.36
N ARG A 321 -9.31 -26.92 -6.11
CA ARG A 321 -10.31 -27.45 -7.05
C ARG A 321 -11.56 -26.58 -7.09
N ALA A 322 -11.96 -25.99 -5.95
CA ALA A 322 -13.05 -25.04 -5.89
C ALA A 322 -12.69 -23.75 -6.64
N ILE A 323 -11.50 -23.19 -6.36
CA ILE A 323 -10.97 -21.99 -7.04
C ILE A 323 -10.88 -22.22 -8.56
N GLY A 324 -10.27 -23.33 -8.97
CA GLY A 324 -10.13 -23.69 -10.38
C GLY A 324 -11.49 -23.86 -11.09
N ARG A 325 -12.47 -24.50 -10.44
CA ARG A 325 -13.83 -24.66 -11.00
C ARG A 325 -14.57 -23.32 -11.12
N MET A 326 -14.43 -22.44 -10.14
CA MET A 326 -15.06 -21.11 -10.16
C MET A 326 -14.48 -20.25 -11.27
N SER A 327 -13.14 -20.22 -11.41
CA SER A 327 -12.44 -19.49 -12.46
C SER A 327 -12.78 -20.03 -13.85
N ALA A 328 -12.69 -21.35 -14.05
CA ALA A 328 -12.95 -21.98 -15.35
C ALA A 328 -14.39 -21.81 -15.85
N ARG A 329 -15.37 -21.68 -14.93
CA ARG A 329 -16.78 -21.48 -15.27
C ARG A 329 -17.26 -20.04 -15.10
N ASN A 330 -16.38 -19.13 -14.69
CA ASN A 330 -16.70 -17.73 -14.41
C ASN A 330 -17.92 -17.55 -13.48
N ILE A 331 -17.95 -18.31 -12.37
CA ILE A 331 -19.03 -18.31 -11.38
C ILE A 331 -18.55 -17.85 -10.00
N ARG A 332 -19.43 -17.20 -9.24
CA ARG A 332 -19.15 -16.66 -7.89
C ARG A 332 -19.77 -17.48 -6.76
N HIS A 333 -20.59 -18.47 -7.07
CA HIS A 333 -21.23 -19.33 -6.08
C HIS A 333 -21.05 -20.77 -6.53
N LEU A 334 -20.38 -21.56 -5.71
CA LEU A 334 -20.11 -22.96 -5.97
C LEU A 334 -20.81 -23.80 -4.90
N ALA A 335 -21.74 -24.66 -5.30
CA ALA A 335 -22.40 -25.57 -4.37
C ALA A 335 -21.40 -26.57 -3.80
N VAL A 336 -21.62 -26.99 -2.56
CA VAL A 336 -20.82 -28.03 -1.92
C VAL A 336 -21.67 -29.25 -1.65
N THR A 337 -21.17 -30.42 -2.03
CA THR A 337 -21.89 -31.69 -1.87
C THR A 337 -21.27 -32.63 -0.83
N ASP A 338 -22.11 -33.44 -0.19
CA ASP A 338 -21.69 -34.57 0.62
C ASP A 338 -21.42 -35.83 -0.23
N ASP A 339 -21.12 -36.96 0.43
CA ASP A 339 -20.84 -38.24 -0.22
C ASP A 339 -22.08 -38.83 -0.94
N GLU A 340 -23.29 -38.35 -0.62
CA GLU A 340 -24.55 -38.73 -1.27
C GLU A 340 -24.97 -37.79 -2.41
N ASP A 341 -24.08 -36.87 -2.79
CA ASP A 341 -24.25 -35.82 -3.81
C ASP A 341 -25.34 -34.78 -3.47
N ARG A 342 -25.68 -34.62 -2.18
CA ARG A 342 -26.67 -33.63 -1.71
C ARG A 342 -25.98 -32.30 -1.45
N ILE A 343 -26.63 -31.18 -1.77
CA ILE A 343 -26.10 -29.85 -1.49
C ILE A 343 -26.13 -29.58 0.03
N VAL A 344 -24.94 -29.46 0.63
CA VAL A 344 -24.74 -29.24 2.08
C VAL A 344 -24.05 -27.92 2.41
N GLY A 345 -23.63 -27.15 1.40
CA GLY A 345 -23.04 -25.84 1.60
C GLY A 345 -22.84 -25.04 0.32
N VAL A 346 -22.25 -23.86 0.48
CA VAL A 346 -21.86 -22.99 -0.64
C VAL A 346 -20.51 -22.31 -0.36
N VAL A 347 -19.67 -22.21 -1.39
CA VAL A 347 -18.43 -21.44 -1.38
C VAL A 347 -18.61 -20.18 -2.23
N THR A 348 -18.15 -19.05 -1.70
CA THR A 348 -18.13 -17.75 -2.37
C THR A 348 -16.71 -17.15 -2.34
N PRO A 349 -16.33 -16.25 -3.27
CA PRO A 349 -15.03 -15.58 -3.28
C PRO A 349 -14.74 -14.87 -1.96
N LEU A 350 -15.73 -14.21 -1.37
CA LEU A 350 -15.61 -13.57 -0.06
C LEU A 350 -15.17 -14.56 1.02
N LYS A 351 -15.68 -15.79 1.00
CA LYS A 351 -15.30 -16.79 1.99
C LYS A 351 -13.91 -17.39 1.72
N LEU A 352 -13.54 -17.54 0.45
CA LEU A 352 -12.17 -17.85 0.05
C LEU A 352 -11.18 -16.76 0.52
N LEU A 353 -11.60 -15.48 0.47
CA LEU A 353 -10.85 -14.35 1.01
C LEU A 353 -10.83 -14.29 2.52
N GLN A 354 -11.91 -14.65 3.23
CA GLN A 354 -11.91 -14.70 4.71
C GLN A 354 -10.94 -15.73 5.28
N LEU A 355 -10.54 -16.73 4.49
CA LEU A 355 -9.50 -17.71 4.85
C LEU A 355 -8.12 -17.32 4.31
N ARG A 356 -8.07 -16.53 3.22
CA ARG A 356 -6.90 -15.71 2.87
C ARG A 356 -6.77 -14.44 3.72
N ALA A 357 -7.70 -14.18 4.62
CA ALA A 357 -7.68 -13.02 5.51
C ALA A 357 -6.62 -13.19 6.58
N GLY A 358 -5.85 -14.29 6.57
CA GLY A 358 -4.50 -14.27 7.11
C GLY A 358 -3.69 -13.07 6.61
N THR A 359 -3.82 -12.57 5.38
CA THR A 359 -2.96 -11.47 4.90
C THR A 359 -3.40 -10.07 5.39
N ALA A 360 -4.70 -9.83 5.60
CA ALA A 360 -5.21 -8.55 6.12
C ALA A 360 -5.37 -8.56 7.65
N VAL A 361 -5.57 -9.73 8.27
CA VAL A 361 -5.53 -9.91 9.73
C VAL A 361 -4.07 -9.99 10.21
N ALA A 362 -3.15 -10.63 9.47
CA ALA A 362 -1.74 -10.65 9.86
C ALA A 362 -1.01 -9.32 9.58
N LEU A 363 -1.48 -8.44 8.69
CA LEU A 363 -0.76 -7.16 8.50
C LEU A 363 -0.76 -6.32 9.79
N GLY A 364 -1.93 -6.16 10.42
CA GLY A 364 -2.05 -5.44 11.68
C GLY A 364 -1.30 -6.12 12.84
N ASP A 365 -1.43 -7.44 12.97
CA ASP A 365 -0.74 -8.22 13.99
C ASP A 365 0.80 -8.17 13.80
N ASP A 366 1.28 -8.29 12.56
CA ASP A 366 2.70 -8.17 12.23
C ASP A 366 3.21 -6.76 12.52
N ILE A 367 2.45 -5.70 12.19
CA ILE A 367 2.78 -4.31 12.54
C ILE A 367 2.95 -4.18 14.05
N ASP A 368 2.00 -4.70 14.84
CA ASP A 368 2.05 -4.61 16.29
C ASP A 368 3.24 -5.37 16.90
N ALA A 369 3.67 -6.46 16.25
CA ALA A 369 4.80 -7.29 16.65
C ALA A 369 6.18 -6.84 16.11
N ALA A 370 6.23 -5.89 15.16
CA ALA A 370 7.45 -5.52 14.43
C ALA A 370 8.58 -5.03 15.37
N PRO A 371 9.72 -5.72 15.50
CA PRO A 371 10.71 -5.42 16.52
C PRO A 371 11.43 -4.09 16.34
N ASP A 372 11.55 -3.61 15.10
CA ASP A 372 12.30 -2.41 14.71
C ASP A 372 11.73 -1.76 13.44
N ALA A 373 12.25 -0.59 13.07
CA ALA A 373 11.81 0.16 11.89
C ALA A 373 12.03 -0.60 10.56
N PRO A 374 13.16 -1.31 10.33
CA PRO A 374 13.33 -2.11 9.11
C PRO A 374 12.29 -3.24 8.95
N ALA A 375 12.00 -3.98 10.03
CA ALA A 375 10.95 -5.00 10.00
C ALA A 375 9.58 -4.37 9.72
N LEU A 376 9.31 -3.22 10.33
CA LEU A 376 8.08 -2.47 10.10
C LEU A 376 7.96 -2.02 8.63
N GLY A 377 9.04 -1.59 8.00
CA GLY A 377 9.10 -1.28 6.57
C GLY A 377 8.80 -2.48 5.66
N GLN A 378 9.33 -3.66 5.99
CA GLN A 378 9.04 -4.90 5.24
C GLN A 378 7.59 -5.37 5.39
N ILE A 379 7.00 -5.13 6.55
CA ILE A 379 5.59 -5.45 6.79
C ILE A 379 4.71 -4.44 6.03
N TRP A 380 5.05 -3.15 6.12
CA TRP A 380 4.32 -2.06 5.46
C TRP A 380 4.28 -2.20 3.93
N SER A 381 5.34 -2.76 3.31
CA SER A 381 5.38 -3.00 1.86
C SER A 381 4.30 -3.96 1.34
N ARG A 382 3.61 -4.68 2.25
CA ARG A 382 2.49 -5.57 1.93
C ARG A 382 1.17 -4.82 1.78
N LEU A 383 1.06 -3.58 2.29
CA LEU A 383 -0.18 -2.79 2.26
C LEU A 383 -0.73 -2.57 0.84
N PRO A 384 0.08 -2.17 -0.18
CA PRO A 384 -0.45 -2.02 -1.54
C PRO A 384 -0.96 -3.33 -2.14
N LEU A 385 -0.39 -4.47 -1.73
CA LEU A 385 -0.84 -5.78 -2.23
C LEU A 385 -2.16 -6.20 -1.62
N MET A 386 -2.35 -5.91 -0.33
CA MET A 386 -3.63 -6.08 0.33
C MET A 386 -4.69 -5.21 -0.35
N ALA A 387 -4.40 -3.93 -0.57
CA ALA A 387 -5.31 -3.03 -1.26
C ALA A 387 -5.63 -3.50 -2.69
N ARG A 388 -4.64 -3.95 -3.46
CA ARG A 388 -4.85 -4.54 -4.79
C ARG A 388 -5.70 -5.80 -4.75
N ALA A 389 -5.45 -6.69 -3.80
CA ALA A 389 -6.21 -7.92 -3.66
C ALA A 389 -7.67 -7.64 -3.34
N LEU A 390 -7.95 -6.68 -2.45
CA LEU A 390 -9.31 -6.25 -2.15
C LEU A 390 -9.99 -5.60 -3.36
N LEU A 391 -9.29 -4.73 -4.09
CA LEU A 391 -9.84 -4.07 -5.27
C LEU A 391 -10.15 -5.07 -6.39
N ALA A 392 -9.28 -6.07 -6.60
CA ALA A 392 -9.49 -7.15 -7.59
C ALA A 392 -10.71 -8.03 -7.28
N GLU A 393 -11.21 -7.97 -6.06
CA GLU A 393 -12.37 -8.73 -5.57
C GLU A 393 -13.64 -7.87 -5.50
N ASP A 394 -13.64 -6.73 -6.23
CA ASP A 394 -14.74 -5.77 -6.28
C ASP A 394 -15.12 -5.18 -4.90
N VAL A 395 -14.20 -5.19 -3.92
CA VAL A 395 -14.45 -4.53 -2.63
C VAL A 395 -14.52 -3.02 -2.87
N PRO A 396 -15.58 -2.33 -2.43
CA PRO A 396 -15.71 -0.89 -2.62
C PRO A 396 -14.48 -0.13 -2.08
N ALA A 397 -13.92 0.78 -2.88
CA ALA A 397 -12.72 1.53 -2.52
C ALA A 397 -12.82 2.27 -1.18
N ARG A 398 -14.02 2.73 -0.80
CA ARG A 398 -14.30 3.32 0.52
C ARG A 398 -13.97 2.39 1.69
N LEU A 399 -14.24 1.09 1.54
CA LEU A 399 -13.95 0.09 2.57
C LEU A 399 -12.46 -0.23 2.59
N ILE A 400 -11.83 -0.28 1.41
CA ILE A 400 -10.37 -0.43 1.30
C ILE A 400 -9.67 0.75 1.98
N ALA A 401 -10.16 1.98 1.78
CA ALA A 401 -9.64 3.18 2.43
C ALA A 401 -9.76 3.12 3.96
N ALA A 402 -10.88 2.59 4.47
CA ALA A 402 -11.06 2.37 5.91
C ALA A 402 -10.08 1.33 6.48
N VAL A 403 -9.79 0.26 5.72
CA VAL A 403 -8.75 -0.71 6.10
C VAL A 403 -7.38 -0.04 6.08
N ILE A 404 -7.01 0.66 5.02
CA ILE A 404 -5.72 1.39 4.93
C ILE A 404 -5.56 2.35 6.11
N ALA A 405 -6.58 3.16 6.42
CA ALA A 405 -6.54 4.09 7.54
C ALA A 405 -6.37 3.40 8.89
N ARG A 406 -6.96 2.22 9.08
CA ARG A 406 -6.74 1.39 10.28
C ARG A 406 -5.28 0.96 10.38
N GLU A 407 -4.68 0.49 9.28
CA GLU A 407 -3.27 0.08 9.25
C GLU A 407 -2.33 1.28 9.45
N VAL A 408 -2.65 2.47 8.93
CA VAL A 408 -1.92 3.72 9.25
C VAL A 408 -1.95 4.00 10.76
N GLY A 409 -3.10 3.80 11.40
CA GLY A 409 -3.21 3.94 12.86
C GLY A 409 -2.37 2.92 13.64
N ALA A 410 -2.37 1.66 13.20
CA ALA A 410 -1.53 0.61 13.79
C ALA A 410 -0.04 0.92 13.61
N LEU A 411 0.36 1.36 12.41
CA LEU A 411 1.72 1.77 12.09
C LEU A 411 2.16 2.95 12.99
N THR A 412 1.30 3.96 13.13
CA THR A 412 1.57 5.14 13.98
C THR A 412 1.71 4.76 15.45
N ARG A 413 0.85 3.86 15.93
CA ARG A 413 0.98 3.27 17.28
C ARG A 413 2.31 2.56 17.44
N ARG A 414 2.72 1.71 16.48
CA ARG A 414 3.98 0.95 16.59
C ARG A 414 5.18 1.88 16.55
N ALA A 415 5.19 2.87 15.65
CA ALA A 415 6.24 3.88 15.59
C ALA A 415 6.39 4.64 16.91
N ALA A 416 5.29 4.99 17.58
CA ALA A 416 5.34 5.61 18.91
C ALA A 416 5.96 4.70 19.98
N ILE A 417 5.61 3.41 19.98
CA ILE A 417 6.16 2.41 20.92
C ILE A 417 7.67 2.23 20.70
N LEU A 418 8.11 2.10 19.45
CA LEU A 418 9.53 1.99 19.11
C LEU A 418 10.29 3.26 19.50
N ALA A 419 9.74 4.43 19.17
CA ALA A 419 10.32 5.72 19.52
C ALA A 419 10.46 5.91 21.04
N GLU A 420 9.45 5.54 21.82
CA GLU A 420 9.53 5.61 23.29
C GLU A 420 10.59 4.66 23.85
N ALA A 421 10.66 3.42 23.34
CA ALA A 421 11.66 2.44 23.75
C ALA A 421 13.10 2.93 23.46
N GLU A 422 13.33 3.54 22.30
CA GLU A 422 14.62 4.14 21.94
C GLU A 422 14.99 5.30 22.86
N LEU A 423 14.04 6.20 23.16
CA LEU A 423 14.29 7.31 24.09
C LEU A 423 14.64 6.81 25.50
N VAL A 424 13.97 5.76 25.97
CA VAL A 424 14.28 5.13 27.26
C VAL A 424 15.68 4.51 27.24
N ALA A 425 16.05 3.81 26.16
CA ALA A 425 17.38 3.23 25.99
C ALA A 425 18.49 4.31 25.94
N GLU A 426 18.19 5.49 25.41
CA GLU A 426 19.07 6.68 25.41
C GLU A 426 19.12 7.41 26.77
N GLY A 427 18.41 6.93 27.80
CA GLY A 427 18.42 7.52 29.14
C GLY A 427 17.46 8.70 29.33
N ALA A 428 16.46 8.88 28.46
CA ALA A 428 15.45 9.94 28.62
C ALA A 428 14.46 9.70 29.78
N GLY A 429 14.42 8.49 30.33
CA GLY A 429 13.41 8.05 31.29
C GLY A 429 12.03 7.79 30.64
N PRO A 430 11.06 7.28 31.42
CA PRO A 430 9.71 6.99 30.94
C PRO A 430 8.91 8.26 30.62
N ALA A 431 7.77 8.12 29.94
CA ALA A 431 6.85 9.22 29.70
C ALA A 431 6.50 9.99 31.00
N PRO A 432 6.63 11.32 31.05
CA PRO A 432 6.42 12.11 32.28
C PRO A 432 5.00 12.07 32.85
N CYS A 433 4.00 11.78 32.02
CA CYS A 433 2.61 11.59 32.41
C CYS A 433 1.84 10.78 31.35
N ALA A 434 0.59 10.43 31.65
CA ALA A 434 -0.29 9.78 30.68
C ALA A 434 -0.46 10.64 29.43
N TYR A 435 -0.42 10.01 28.26
CA TYR A 435 -0.54 10.69 26.98
C TYR A 435 -1.33 9.83 25.99
N ALA A 436 -1.76 10.42 24.88
CA ALA A 436 -2.33 9.71 23.75
C ALA A 436 -1.75 10.21 22.42
N VAL A 437 -1.52 9.28 21.51
CA VAL A 437 -1.13 9.55 20.12
C VAL A 437 -2.39 9.54 19.26
N LEU A 438 -2.52 10.56 18.43
CA LEU A 438 -3.65 10.77 17.55
C LEU A 438 -3.21 10.66 16.10
N VAL A 439 -4.03 10.03 15.26
CA VAL A 439 -4.01 10.21 13.81
C VAL A 439 -5.10 11.20 13.42
N LEU A 440 -4.82 12.06 12.45
CA LEU A 440 -5.70 13.15 12.07
C LEU A 440 -6.15 13.00 10.61
N GLY A 441 -6.97 13.96 10.14
CA GLY A 441 -7.34 14.06 8.72
C GLY A 441 -7.92 12.76 8.15
N SER A 442 -7.40 12.33 6.99
CA SER A 442 -7.91 11.14 6.29
C SER A 442 -7.81 9.86 7.12
N ALA A 443 -6.73 9.68 7.89
CA ALA A 443 -6.54 8.50 8.73
C ALA A 443 -7.55 8.50 9.90
N GLY A 444 -7.77 9.67 10.51
CA GLY A 444 -8.77 9.84 11.56
C GLY A 444 -10.20 9.56 11.08
N ARG A 445 -10.54 9.99 9.84
CA ARG A 445 -11.86 9.74 9.23
C ARG A 445 -12.06 8.32 8.70
N GLY A 446 -11.00 7.53 8.52
CA GLY A 446 -11.10 6.21 7.90
C GLY A 446 -11.11 6.25 6.37
N GLU A 447 -10.41 7.21 5.77
CA GLU A 447 -10.48 7.54 4.33
C GLU A 447 -9.09 7.64 3.68
N SER A 448 -8.06 7.06 4.30
CA SER A 448 -6.70 7.09 3.76
C SER A 448 -6.57 6.20 2.53
N LEU A 449 -5.86 6.71 1.52
CA LEU A 449 -5.43 5.95 0.33
C LEU A 449 -3.92 5.73 0.39
N LEU A 450 -3.30 5.28 -0.71
CA LEU A 450 -1.88 4.89 -0.75
C LEU A 450 -0.91 6.07 -0.93
N ALA A 451 -1.37 7.21 -1.45
CA ALA A 451 -0.59 8.47 -1.45
C ALA A 451 -0.86 9.28 -0.17
N MET A 452 -0.42 8.75 0.96
CA MET A 452 -0.62 9.34 2.28
C MET A 452 0.63 10.09 2.78
N ASP A 453 0.40 11.06 3.65
CA ASP A 453 1.37 11.70 4.54
C ASP A 453 1.03 11.39 6.00
N GLN A 454 1.92 11.74 6.91
CA GLN A 454 1.69 11.56 8.34
C GLN A 454 1.04 12.80 8.98
N ASP A 455 -0.27 12.70 9.20
CA ASP A 455 -0.99 13.66 10.03
C ASP A 455 -1.18 13.08 11.44
N ASN A 456 -0.41 13.56 12.41
CA ASN A 456 -0.44 13.05 13.78
C ASN A 456 -0.30 14.15 14.85
N ALA A 457 -0.76 13.85 16.06
CA ALA A 457 -0.68 14.76 17.20
C ALA A 457 -0.47 14.02 18.53
N LEU A 458 -0.01 14.76 19.55
CA LEU A 458 0.13 14.29 20.92
C LEU A 458 -0.73 15.13 21.88
N VAL A 459 -1.47 14.45 22.73
CA VAL A 459 -2.15 15.04 23.89
C VAL A 459 -1.65 14.38 25.16
N PHE A 460 -1.21 15.16 26.15
CA PHE A 460 -0.74 14.65 27.44
C PHE A 460 -1.52 15.23 28.62
N ALA A 461 -1.51 14.52 29.75
CA ALA A 461 -2.39 14.82 30.89
C ALA A 461 -2.07 16.18 31.52
N ALA A 462 -0.79 16.52 31.67
CA ALA A 462 -0.35 17.75 32.31
C ALA A 462 1.02 18.21 31.81
N GLY A 463 1.26 19.52 31.83
CA GLY A 463 2.53 20.14 31.46
C GLY A 463 2.31 21.48 30.76
N GLU A 464 3.27 22.38 30.95
CA GLU A 464 3.29 23.68 30.30
C GLU A 464 4.02 23.61 28.95
N PRO A 465 3.64 24.46 27.98
CA PRO A 465 4.41 24.65 26.75
C PRO A 465 5.89 24.91 27.06
N GLU A 466 6.79 24.29 26.29
CA GLU A 466 8.24 24.36 26.47
C GLU A 466 8.77 23.81 27.82
N GLY A 467 7.89 23.34 28.72
CA GLY A 467 8.26 22.72 29.99
C GLY A 467 8.93 21.35 29.83
N ALA A 468 9.33 20.75 30.95
CA ALA A 468 10.03 19.45 30.93
C ALA A 468 9.22 18.34 30.24
N ALA A 469 7.91 18.27 30.51
CA ALA A 469 7.02 17.32 29.86
C ALA A 469 6.92 17.55 28.34
N ASP A 470 6.68 18.80 27.92
CA ASP A 470 6.58 19.16 26.50
C ASP A 470 7.88 18.85 25.74
N ARG A 471 9.05 19.13 26.33
CA ARG A 471 10.36 18.79 25.71
C ARG A 471 10.57 17.28 25.56
N TRP A 472 10.10 16.47 26.51
CA TRP A 472 10.15 15.01 26.39
C TRP A 472 9.23 14.54 25.25
N PHE A 473 7.98 15.01 25.21
CA PHE A 473 7.04 14.68 24.13
C PHE A 473 7.46 15.23 22.76
N ALA A 474 8.21 16.33 22.71
CA ALA A 474 8.81 16.84 21.48
C ALA A 474 9.87 15.86 20.92
N ARG A 475 10.68 15.23 21.79
CA ARG A 475 11.61 14.18 21.38
C ARG A 475 10.86 12.95 20.87
N LEU A 476 9.79 12.53 21.56
CA LEU A 476 8.94 11.42 21.13
C LEU A 476 8.32 11.69 19.75
N GLY A 477 7.71 12.87 19.57
CA GLY A 477 7.10 13.29 18.31
C GLY A 477 8.10 13.29 17.15
N ARG A 478 9.31 13.82 17.35
CA ARG A 478 10.37 13.80 16.33
C ARG A 478 10.83 12.38 15.98
N ARG A 479 11.05 11.51 16.97
CA ARG A 479 11.52 10.14 16.72
C ARG A 479 10.44 9.30 16.04
N MET A 480 9.19 9.42 16.48
CA MET A 480 8.04 8.78 15.84
C MET A 480 7.90 9.23 14.37
N ALA A 481 8.00 10.54 14.11
CA ALA A 481 7.89 11.07 12.75
C ALA A 481 9.01 10.58 11.82
N ALA A 482 10.23 10.45 12.34
CA ALA A 482 11.36 9.88 11.61
C ALA A 482 11.13 8.41 11.24
N ILE A 483 10.67 7.59 12.19
CA ILE A 483 10.35 6.17 11.93
C ILE A 483 9.25 6.04 10.86
N LEU A 484 8.18 6.85 10.96
CA LEU A 484 7.11 6.85 9.97
C LEU A 484 7.60 7.24 8.57
N ASP A 485 8.45 8.28 8.48
CA ASP A 485 9.02 8.72 7.21
C ASP A 485 9.94 7.67 6.60
N GLU A 486 10.76 7.00 7.41
CA GLU A 486 11.61 5.88 6.97
C GLU A 486 10.77 4.74 6.40
N VAL A 487 9.75 4.28 7.14
CA VAL A 487 8.88 3.16 6.76
C VAL A 487 8.11 3.41 5.45
N GLY A 488 7.86 4.67 5.10
CA GLY A 488 7.22 5.04 3.84
C GLY A 488 5.98 5.93 3.97
N VAL A 489 5.76 6.53 5.15
CA VAL A 489 4.73 7.57 5.35
C VAL A 489 5.42 8.93 5.44
N PRO A 490 5.56 9.66 4.31
CA PRO A 490 6.36 10.87 4.23
C PRO A 490 5.90 11.96 5.19
N LEU A 491 6.85 12.77 5.68
CA LEU A 491 6.57 13.97 6.48
C LEU A 491 5.49 14.84 5.82
N CYS A 492 4.54 15.32 6.63
CA CYS A 492 3.49 16.20 6.16
C CYS A 492 4.06 17.54 5.72
N LYS A 493 3.81 17.94 4.46
CA LYS A 493 4.28 19.22 3.91
C LYS A 493 3.68 20.43 4.64
N GLY A 494 2.50 20.26 5.24
CA GLY A 494 1.82 21.28 6.05
C GLY A 494 2.28 21.33 7.51
N GLY A 495 3.22 20.48 7.93
CA GLY A 495 3.72 20.45 9.30
C GLY A 495 2.72 19.88 10.33
N VAL A 496 1.71 19.13 9.90
CA VAL A 496 0.67 18.56 10.77
C VAL A 496 1.19 17.32 11.51
N MET A 497 2.14 17.53 12.42
CA MET A 497 2.86 16.43 13.09
C MET A 497 3.13 16.76 14.55
N ALA A 498 3.13 15.74 15.40
CA ALA A 498 3.45 15.85 16.83
C ALA A 498 4.88 16.33 17.10
N SER A 499 5.76 16.35 16.09
CA SER A 499 7.07 17.02 16.12
C SER A 499 6.95 18.54 16.25
N GLU A 500 5.83 19.11 15.81
CA GLU A 500 5.56 20.55 15.84
C GLU A 500 4.80 20.97 17.11
N PRO A 501 5.15 22.11 17.74
CA PRO A 501 4.47 22.59 18.94
C PRO A 501 2.95 22.76 18.79
N ALA A 502 2.47 23.08 17.59
CA ALA A 502 1.04 23.28 17.32
C ALA A 502 0.20 21.99 17.47
N PHE A 503 0.79 20.83 17.24
CA PHE A 503 0.14 19.52 17.26
C PHE A 503 0.58 18.65 18.44
N ARG A 504 1.15 19.29 19.46
CA ARG A 504 1.54 18.68 20.73
C ARG A 504 1.10 19.59 21.88
N GLY A 505 0.62 19.03 22.99
CA GLY A 505 0.31 19.83 24.18
C GLY A 505 -0.44 19.07 25.27
N SER A 506 -0.57 19.70 26.44
CA SER A 506 -1.39 19.16 27.51
C SER A 506 -2.89 19.28 27.20
N LEU A 507 -3.74 18.59 27.94
CA LEU A 507 -5.21 18.79 27.88
C LEU A 507 -5.60 20.26 28.04
N THR A 508 -4.94 20.98 28.96
CA THR A 508 -5.18 22.41 29.19
C THR A 508 -4.82 23.22 27.95
N THR A 509 -3.63 22.98 27.38
CA THR A 509 -3.17 23.65 26.15
C THR A 509 -4.11 23.39 24.98
N TRP A 510 -4.55 22.14 24.77
CA TRP A 510 -5.47 21.79 23.70
C TRP A 510 -6.83 22.47 23.85
N ARG A 511 -7.40 22.49 25.06
CA ARG A 511 -8.67 23.18 25.33
C ARG A 511 -8.57 24.69 25.06
N GLN A 512 -7.47 25.32 25.45
CA GLN A 512 -7.22 26.73 25.17
C GLN A 512 -7.11 27.00 23.67
N ARG A 513 -6.38 26.15 22.92
CA ARG A 513 -6.26 26.26 21.45
C ARG A 513 -7.62 26.14 20.77
N ILE A 514 -8.40 25.13 21.13
CA ILE A 514 -9.75 24.91 20.58
C ILE A 514 -10.65 26.12 20.87
N ALA A 515 -10.67 26.62 22.10
CA ALA A 515 -11.43 27.81 22.45
C ALA A 515 -10.99 29.05 21.66
N GLN A 516 -9.68 29.23 21.46
CA GLN A 516 -9.14 30.31 20.65
C GLN A 516 -9.57 30.18 19.18
N TRP A 517 -9.44 29.00 18.58
CA TRP A 517 -9.81 28.76 17.18
C TRP A 517 -11.29 29.03 16.92
N LEU A 518 -12.17 28.56 17.82
CA LEU A 518 -13.60 28.81 17.73
C LEU A 518 -13.97 30.28 17.99
N GLY A 519 -13.21 30.99 18.81
CA GLY A 519 -13.49 32.38 19.18
C GLY A 519 -12.93 33.43 18.22
N ARG A 520 -11.72 33.25 17.70
CA ARG A 520 -11.03 34.22 16.82
C ARG A 520 -11.44 34.12 15.36
N SER A 521 -11.82 32.93 14.88
CA SER A 521 -12.29 32.70 13.52
C SER A 521 -11.36 33.37 12.48
N SER A 522 -10.09 32.92 12.39
CA SER A 522 -9.13 33.39 11.37
C SER A 522 -8.84 32.30 10.32
N PRO A 523 -8.47 32.65 9.08
CA PRO A 523 -8.19 31.66 8.02
C PRO A 523 -7.12 30.63 8.38
N GLU A 524 -6.07 31.04 9.11
CA GLU A 524 -4.98 30.18 9.57
C GLU A 524 -5.45 29.16 10.63
N ASP A 525 -6.38 29.56 11.48
CA ASP A 525 -6.97 28.71 12.52
C ASP A 525 -7.88 27.61 11.92
N LEU A 526 -8.50 27.85 10.75
CA LEU A 526 -9.45 26.92 10.13
C LEU A 526 -8.82 25.61 9.66
N LEU A 527 -7.55 25.63 9.23
CA LEU A 527 -6.82 24.40 8.90
C LEU A 527 -6.66 23.50 10.13
N SER A 528 -6.34 24.10 11.29
CA SER A 528 -6.17 23.37 12.56
C SER A 528 -7.50 22.81 13.06
N VAL A 529 -8.59 23.54 12.84
CA VAL A 529 -9.96 23.14 13.17
C VAL A 529 -10.41 21.94 12.33
N ASP A 530 -10.14 21.94 11.02
CA ASP A 530 -10.50 20.84 10.11
C ASP A 530 -9.88 19.50 10.51
N ILE A 531 -8.74 19.57 11.19
CA ILE A 531 -7.95 18.44 11.66
C ILE A 531 -8.50 17.91 13.00
N VAL A 532 -8.94 18.79 13.90
CA VAL A 532 -9.41 18.44 15.26
C VAL A 532 -10.70 17.62 15.25
N PHE A 533 -11.65 17.95 14.37
CA PHE A 533 -12.94 17.23 14.36
C PHE A 533 -12.86 15.84 13.74
N ASP A 534 -11.72 15.50 13.16
CA ASP A 534 -11.49 14.25 12.46
C ASP A 534 -10.58 13.27 13.21
N PHE A 535 -9.90 13.70 14.28
CA PHE A 535 -8.86 12.88 14.89
C PHE A 535 -9.37 11.60 15.52
N LYS A 536 -8.48 10.59 15.62
CA LYS A 536 -8.72 9.35 16.34
C LYS A 536 -7.50 8.94 17.16
N ALA A 537 -7.72 8.48 18.39
CA ALA A 537 -6.65 8.01 19.25
C ALA A 537 -6.20 6.58 18.89
N VAL A 538 -4.89 6.38 18.71
CA VAL A 538 -4.31 5.10 18.28
C VAL A 538 -3.43 4.46 19.36
N HIS A 539 -2.80 5.25 20.22
CA HIS A 539 -1.94 4.80 21.32
C HIS A 539 -2.16 5.61 22.59
N GLY A 540 -1.80 5.05 23.76
CA GLY A 540 -1.92 5.72 25.06
C GLY A 540 -3.34 5.77 25.64
N ASP A 541 -3.65 6.82 26.41
CA ASP A 541 -4.96 7.06 27.05
C ASP A 541 -6.01 7.53 26.03
N LYS A 542 -6.63 6.57 25.34
CA LYS A 542 -7.68 6.82 24.35
C LYS A 542 -8.92 7.48 24.95
N ALA A 543 -9.23 7.22 26.22
CA ALA A 543 -10.40 7.82 26.87
C ALA A 543 -10.20 9.33 27.11
N MET A 544 -8.98 9.75 27.43
CA MET A 544 -8.61 11.16 27.51
C MET A 544 -8.78 11.89 26.17
N ALA A 545 -8.25 11.32 25.10
CA ALA A 545 -8.41 11.89 23.76
C ALA A 545 -9.88 11.96 23.33
N GLU A 546 -10.67 10.92 23.61
CA GLU A 546 -12.10 10.88 23.30
C GLU A 546 -12.90 11.95 24.05
N ARG A 547 -12.54 12.24 25.32
CA ARG A 547 -13.14 13.35 26.07
C ARG A 547 -12.80 14.70 25.41
N LEU A 548 -11.55 14.92 25.04
CA LEU A 548 -11.14 16.15 24.35
C LEU A 548 -11.89 16.33 23.02
N TRP A 549 -12.07 15.26 22.25
CA TRP A 549 -12.83 15.30 21.00
C TRP A 549 -14.28 15.70 21.23
N ARG A 550 -14.95 15.07 22.20
CA ARG A 550 -16.33 15.42 22.58
C ARG A 550 -16.46 16.85 23.10
N ASP A 551 -15.50 17.32 23.90
CA ASP A 551 -15.45 18.70 24.37
C ASP A 551 -15.35 19.68 23.19
N ALA A 552 -14.53 19.37 22.17
CA ALA A 552 -14.40 20.19 20.97
C ALA A 552 -15.72 20.29 20.19
N TRP A 553 -16.39 19.15 19.95
CA TRP A 553 -17.70 19.12 19.29
C TRP A 553 -18.77 19.88 20.06
N ALA A 554 -18.79 19.75 21.39
CA ALA A 554 -19.71 20.48 22.25
C ALA A 554 -19.46 22.00 22.20
N ALA A 555 -18.19 22.42 22.16
CA ALA A 555 -17.81 23.83 22.09
C ALA A 555 -18.12 24.47 20.73
N ALA A 556 -18.02 23.71 19.63
CA ALA A 556 -18.32 24.20 18.28
C ALA A 556 -19.83 24.32 18.02
N LYS A 557 -20.65 23.52 18.71
CA LYS A 557 -22.10 23.54 18.56
C LYS A 557 -22.67 24.93 18.90
N GLY A 558 -23.38 25.53 17.95
CA GLY A 558 -24.02 26.83 18.11
C GLY A 558 -23.11 28.04 17.84
N GLN A 559 -21.85 27.84 17.47
CA GLN A 559 -20.94 28.93 17.08
C GLN A 559 -21.18 29.33 15.62
N ILE A 560 -22.29 30.03 15.34
CA ILE A 560 -22.68 30.44 13.98
C ILE A 560 -21.61 31.26 13.24
N PRO A 561 -20.93 32.25 13.85
CA PRO A 561 -19.86 32.98 13.17
C PRO A 561 -18.73 32.08 12.68
N PHE A 562 -18.35 31.10 13.49
CA PHE A 562 -17.34 30.11 13.16
C PHE A 562 -17.79 29.20 11.99
N LEU A 563 -19.05 28.74 12.00
CA LEU A 563 -19.59 27.91 10.91
C LEU A 563 -19.70 28.68 9.59
N LYS A 564 -20.08 29.96 9.63
CA LYS A 564 -20.13 30.83 8.45
C LYS A 564 -18.74 31.02 7.85
N LEU A 565 -17.74 31.28 8.69
CA LEU A 565 -16.36 31.41 8.22
C LEU A 565 -15.82 30.09 7.65
N LEU A 566 -16.15 28.95 8.28
CA LEU A 566 -15.76 27.64 7.76
C LEU A 566 -16.38 27.38 6.37
N ALA A 567 -17.61 27.84 6.14
CA ALA A 567 -18.28 27.76 4.84
C ALA A 567 -17.65 28.68 3.78
N GLU A 568 -17.30 29.92 4.16
CA GLU A 568 -16.63 30.88 3.27
C GLU A 568 -15.20 30.42 2.89
N ASN A 569 -14.47 29.85 3.85
CA ASN A 569 -13.10 29.36 3.64
C ASN A 569 -13.05 27.96 3.00
N ALA A 570 -14.17 27.24 2.92
CA ALA A 570 -14.26 26.00 2.15
C ALA A 570 -13.98 26.25 0.65
N GLY A 571 -14.02 27.50 0.20
CA GLY A 571 -13.61 27.93 -1.15
C GLY A 571 -14.63 27.55 -2.23
N GLN A 572 -14.45 28.13 -3.43
CA GLN A 572 -15.15 27.66 -4.62
C GLN A 572 -14.56 26.30 -5.04
N PRO A 573 -15.40 25.32 -5.43
CA PRO A 573 -14.92 24.04 -5.93
C PRO A 573 -13.85 24.25 -7.00
N ALA A 574 -12.67 23.65 -6.82
CA ALA A 574 -11.60 23.83 -7.80
C ALA A 574 -12.06 23.26 -9.14
N ALA A 575 -12.17 24.11 -10.18
CA ALA A 575 -12.75 23.73 -11.46
C ALA A 575 -12.06 22.49 -12.07
N GLY A 576 -12.67 21.33 -11.88
CA GLY A 576 -12.23 20.05 -12.45
C GLY A 576 -12.58 19.92 -13.94
N LEU A 577 -13.37 20.85 -14.47
CA LEU A 577 -13.82 20.87 -15.87
C LEU A 577 -13.31 22.11 -16.60
N THR A 578 -13.04 21.96 -17.91
CA THR A 578 -12.75 23.07 -18.82
C THR A 578 -14.04 23.75 -19.29
N LEU A 579 -13.92 24.93 -19.92
CA LEU A 579 -15.07 25.67 -20.49
C LEU A 579 -15.91 24.87 -21.49
N PHE A 580 -15.33 23.82 -22.09
CA PHE A 580 -16.00 22.92 -23.04
C PHE A 580 -16.40 21.57 -22.41
N GLY A 581 -16.38 21.43 -21.08
CA GLY A 581 -16.75 20.19 -20.38
C GLY A 581 -15.71 19.07 -20.50
N GLY A 582 -14.46 19.39 -20.86
CA GLY A 582 -13.31 18.50 -20.74
C GLY A 582 -12.85 18.37 -19.29
N LEU A 583 -12.11 17.32 -18.93
CA LEU A 583 -11.44 17.27 -17.62
C LEU A 583 -10.22 18.20 -17.66
N ARG A 584 -10.02 19.00 -16.61
CA ARG A 584 -8.84 19.86 -16.49
C ARG A 584 -7.67 19.04 -15.96
N THR A 585 -6.70 18.74 -16.83
CA THR A 585 -5.49 18.00 -16.49
C THR A 585 -4.30 18.93 -16.24
N GLU A 586 -3.32 18.44 -15.49
CA GLU A 586 -1.99 19.04 -15.34
C GLU A 586 -1.09 18.70 -16.56
N ASP A 587 0.15 19.18 -16.53
CA ASP A 587 1.15 18.95 -17.60
C ASP A 587 1.44 17.46 -17.87
N ASP A 588 1.24 16.60 -16.87
CA ASP A 588 1.40 15.14 -17.00
C ASP A 588 0.15 14.44 -17.59
N GLY A 589 -0.86 15.21 -18.02
CA GLY A 589 -2.11 14.69 -18.57
C GLY A 589 -3.04 14.05 -17.54
N ARG A 590 -2.78 14.22 -16.24
CA ARG A 590 -3.60 13.69 -15.15
C ARG A 590 -4.39 14.78 -14.42
N ILE A 591 -5.50 14.43 -13.78
CA ILE A 591 -6.33 15.35 -12.98
C ILE A 591 -6.18 15.03 -11.49
N ASP A 592 -5.92 16.02 -10.64
CA ASP A 592 -5.87 15.85 -9.18
C ASP A 592 -7.28 15.82 -8.58
N LEU A 593 -7.80 14.61 -8.30
CA LEU A 593 -9.16 14.42 -7.78
C LEU A 593 -9.30 14.75 -6.29
N LYS A 594 -8.20 14.75 -5.52
CA LYS A 594 -8.25 15.17 -4.11
C LYS A 594 -8.51 16.68 -4.05
N ARG A 595 -7.79 17.45 -4.88
CA ARG A 595 -7.92 18.90 -4.96
C ARG A 595 -9.18 19.36 -5.66
N THR A 596 -9.61 18.67 -6.72
CA THR A 596 -10.75 19.09 -7.56
C THR A 596 -12.12 18.54 -7.13
N GLY A 597 -12.19 17.74 -6.06
CA GLY A 597 -13.49 17.33 -5.53
C GLY A 597 -13.49 16.71 -4.14
N LEU A 598 -12.57 15.80 -3.82
CA LEU A 598 -12.63 15.07 -2.55
C LEU A 598 -12.56 16.01 -1.33
N LYS A 599 -11.69 17.02 -1.38
CA LYS A 599 -11.57 18.04 -0.33
C LYS A 599 -12.90 18.77 -0.10
N ASP A 600 -13.58 19.18 -1.16
CA ASP A 600 -14.81 19.97 -1.07
C ASP A 600 -15.95 19.16 -0.47
N ILE A 601 -16.09 17.89 -0.85
CA ILE A 601 -17.09 16.98 -0.29
C ILE A 601 -16.83 16.76 1.21
N VAL A 602 -15.59 16.47 1.59
CA VAL A 602 -15.20 16.25 2.99
C VAL A 602 -15.49 17.48 3.84
N THR A 603 -15.09 18.66 3.37
CA THR A 603 -15.31 19.92 4.10
C THR A 603 -16.80 20.23 4.24
N THR A 604 -17.60 20.05 3.17
CA THR A 604 -19.06 20.24 3.23
C THR A 604 -19.71 19.27 4.22
N ALA A 605 -19.36 17.98 4.17
CA ALA A 605 -19.91 17.00 5.10
C ALA A 605 -19.56 17.31 6.55
N ARG A 606 -18.32 17.75 6.83
CA ARG A 606 -17.90 18.18 8.17
C ARG A 606 -18.71 19.39 8.65
N LEU A 607 -18.82 20.42 7.81
CA LEU A 607 -19.57 21.63 8.12
C LEU A 607 -21.03 21.34 8.45
N LEU A 608 -21.72 20.54 7.62
CA LEU A 608 -23.11 20.16 7.85
C LEU A 608 -23.26 19.35 9.14
N ALA A 609 -22.35 18.41 9.40
CA ALA A 609 -22.37 17.65 10.65
C ALA A 609 -22.13 18.54 11.88
N LEU A 610 -21.21 19.51 11.81
CA LEU A 610 -20.96 20.48 12.89
C LEU A 610 -22.18 21.36 13.15
N HIS A 611 -22.80 21.88 12.09
CA HIS A 611 -24.02 22.68 12.18
C HIS A 611 -25.15 21.92 12.90
N HIS A 612 -25.36 20.66 12.56
CA HIS A 612 -26.38 19.80 13.17
C HIS A 612 -25.95 19.13 14.49
N GLY A 613 -24.71 19.35 14.95
CA GLY A 613 -24.17 18.75 16.18
C GLY A 613 -24.10 17.22 16.14
N LEU A 614 -23.64 16.66 15.01
CA LEU A 614 -23.55 15.23 14.73
C LEU A 614 -22.09 14.74 14.80
N PRO A 615 -21.58 14.33 15.99
CA PRO A 615 -20.19 13.92 16.16
C PRO A 615 -19.93 12.58 15.47
N ARG A 616 -19.40 12.67 14.24
CA ARG A 616 -19.05 11.56 13.36
C ARG A 616 -17.69 11.83 12.71
N HIS A 617 -16.91 10.78 12.47
CA HIS A 617 -15.60 10.90 11.82
C HIS A 617 -15.70 10.81 10.30
N ALA A 618 -16.20 9.67 9.77
CA ALA A 618 -16.25 9.41 8.34
C ALA A 618 -17.23 10.34 7.60
N THR A 619 -16.83 10.80 6.42
CA THR A 619 -17.60 11.67 5.51
C THR A 619 -18.94 11.06 5.16
N GLN A 620 -18.97 9.77 4.82
CA GLN A 620 -20.20 9.03 4.56
C GLN A 620 -21.19 9.16 5.70
N VAL A 621 -20.74 8.81 6.91
CA VAL A 621 -21.60 8.74 8.09
C VAL A 621 -22.08 10.13 8.48
N ARG A 622 -21.32 11.18 8.18
CA ARG A 622 -21.76 12.57 8.30
C ARG A 622 -22.89 12.87 7.33
N LEU A 623 -22.73 12.58 6.05
CA LEU A 623 -23.74 12.82 5.01
C LEU A 623 -25.05 12.05 5.30
N GLU A 624 -24.94 10.78 5.67
CA GLU A 624 -26.08 9.93 6.06
C GLU A 624 -26.81 10.50 7.28
N ALA A 625 -26.08 10.84 8.34
CA ALA A 625 -26.69 11.38 9.56
C ALA A 625 -27.36 12.75 9.35
N VAL A 626 -26.83 13.57 8.43
CA VAL A 626 -27.47 14.83 8.04
C VAL A 626 -28.73 14.56 7.21
N ALA A 627 -28.68 13.63 6.26
CA ALA A 627 -29.85 13.27 5.45
C ALA A 627 -31.00 12.72 6.32
N GLU A 628 -30.69 11.92 7.34
CA GLU A 628 -31.66 11.37 8.31
C GLU A 628 -32.38 12.45 9.15
N ARG A 629 -31.82 13.66 9.28
CA ARG A 629 -32.48 14.78 9.99
C ARG A 629 -33.67 15.36 9.21
N GLY A 630 -33.77 15.09 7.91
CA GLY A 630 -34.88 15.55 7.08
C GLY A 630 -34.88 17.06 6.80
N THR A 631 -33.73 17.74 6.87
CA THR A 631 -33.61 19.20 6.67
C THR A 631 -33.59 19.63 5.20
N GLY A 632 -34.06 18.79 4.28
CA GLY A 632 -34.00 19.00 2.82
C GLY A 632 -32.70 18.49 2.17
N GLY A 633 -32.66 18.40 0.83
CA GLY A 633 -31.44 18.03 0.08
C GLY A 633 -31.00 16.56 0.17
N ALA A 634 -31.83 15.65 0.70
CA ALA A 634 -31.47 14.23 0.89
C ALA A 634 -31.03 13.53 -0.41
N SER A 635 -31.67 13.85 -1.54
CA SER A 635 -31.26 13.35 -2.86
C SER A 635 -29.86 13.82 -3.23
N ASP A 636 -29.57 15.10 -3.03
CA ASP A 636 -28.27 15.70 -3.35
C ASP A 636 -27.17 15.13 -2.45
N LEU A 637 -27.44 14.95 -1.15
CA LEU A 637 -26.50 14.30 -0.22
C LEU A 637 -26.19 12.85 -0.64
N ALA A 638 -27.19 12.11 -1.12
CA ALA A 638 -26.99 10.75 -1.63
C ALA A 638 -26.24 10.71 -2.98
N GLU A 639 -26.39 11.75 -3.83
CA GLU A 639 -25.56 11.91 -5.02
C GLU A 639 -24.11 12.21 -4.64
N ILE A 640 -23.88 13.09 -3.67
CA ILE A 640 -22.56 13.46 -3.17
C ILE A 640 -21.84 12.27 -2.51
N ASP A 641 -22.53 11.42 -1.74
CA ASP A 641 -21.92 10.20 -1.19
C ASP A 641 -21.47 9.24 -2.30
N ARG A 642 -22.27 9.09 -3.37
CA ARG A 642 -21.88 8.30 -4.55
C ARG A 642 -20.66 8.90 -5.26
N ASP A 643 -20.64 10.21 -5.42
CA ASP A 643 -19.51 10.92 -6.05
C ASP A 643 -18.23 10.78 -5.22
N HIS A 644 -18.33 10.88 -3.89
CA HIS A 644 -17.23 10.61 -2.96
C HIS A 644 -16.65 9.20 -3.16
N ALA A 645 -17.51 8.18 -3.21
CA ALA A 645 -17.08 6.80 -3.43
C ALA A 645 -16.40 6.62 -4.81
N LEU A 646 -16.92 7.25 -5.87
CA LEU A 646 -16.33 7.21 -7.22
C LEU A 646 -14.94 7.85 -7.25
N LEU A 647 -14.76 9.01 -6.60
CA LEU A 647 -13.46 9.70 -6.55
C LEU A 647 -12.41 8.85 -5.84
N LEU A 648 -12.76 8.25 -4.69
CA LEU A 648 -11.87 7.33 -3.95
C LEU A 648 -11.44 6.14 -4.82
N ASP A 649 -12.37 5.56 -5.58
CA ASP A 649 -12.08 4.41 -6.44
C ASP A 649 -11.14 4.77 -7.60
N CYS A 650 -11.40 5.88 -8.28
CA CYS A 650 -10.54 6.38 -9.36
C CYS A 650 -9.11 6.64 -8.85
N ILE A 651 -8.96 7.27 -7.68
CA ILE A 651 -7.65 7.56 -7.09
C ILE A 651 -6.94 6.26 -6.69
N LEU A 652 -7.61 5.37 -5.95
CA LEU A 652 -7.01 4.12 -5.47
C LEU A 652 -6.56 3.23 -6.62
N SER A 653 -7.39 3.10 -7.66
CA SER A 653 -7.08 2.33 -8.86
C SER A 653 -5.83 2.86 -9.56
N GLN A 654 -5.72 4.18 -9.72
CA GLN A 654 -4.53 4.80 -10.32
C GLN A 654 -3.28 4.61 -9.45
N GLN A 655 -3.39 4.78 -8.13
CA GLN A 655 -2.25 4.60 -7.21
C GLN A 655 -1.69 3.18 -7.24
N LEU A 656 -2.57 2.18 -7.32
CA LEU A 656 -2.16 0.78 -7.43
C LEU A 656 -1.47 0.47 -8.76
N ALA A 657 -1.93 1.10 -9.85
CA ALA A 657 -1.29 1.00 -11.16
C ALA A 657 0.10 1.67 -11.14
N ASP A 658 0.20 2.88 -10.57
CA ASP A 658 1.46 3.62 -10.45
C ASP A 658 2.49 2.80 -9.64
N ILE A 659 2.09 2.25 -8.49
CA ILE A 659 2.99 1.41 -7.65
C ILE A 659 3.46 0.16 -8.39
N ALA A 660 2.60 -0.46 -9.20
CA ALA A 660 2.98 -1.65 -9.98
C ALA A 660 4.07 -1.34 -11.03
N GLU A 661 4.07 -0.10 -11.55
CA GLU A 661 5.06 0.42 -12.51
C GLU A 661 6.28 1.06 -11.82
N GLY A 662 6.38 0.99 -10.49
CA GLY A 662 7.46 1.62 -9.73
C GLY A 662 7.38 3.16 -9.74
N LEU A 663 6.18 3.73 -9.83
CA LEU A 663 5.93 5.15 -9.71
C LEU A 663 5.40 5.48 -8.32
N SER A 664 5.79 6.65 -7.79
CA SER A 664 5.23 7.15 -6.54
C SER A 664 3.72 7.41 -6.68
N PRO A 665 2.89 6.90 -5.76
CA PRO A 665 1.45 7.13 -5.82
C PRO A 665 1.13 8.62 -5.61
N SER A 666 0.09 9.11 -6.29
CA SER A 666 -0.40 10.48 -6.11
C SER A 666 -1.94 10.52 -6.11
N ASN A 667 -2.54 11.69 -5.93
CA ASN A 667 -3.99 11.88 -6.06
C ASN A 667 -4.42 12.18 -7.51
N ARG A 668 -3.48 12.09 -8.46
CA ARG A 668 -3.71 12.43 -9.87
C ARG A 668 -4.09 11.20 -10.67
N VAL A 669 -5.22 11.26 -11.37
CA VAL A 669 -5.78 10.17 -12.18
C VAL A 669 -5.63 10.48 -13.66
N ALA A 670 -5.19 9.51 -14.46
CA ALA A 670 -5.12 9.64 -15.90
C ALA A 670 -6.49 9.31 -16.53
N PRO A 671 -7.20 10.27 -17.16
CA PRO A 671 -8.53 9.97 -17.73
C PRO A 671 -8.50 8.89 -18.82
N GLY A 672 -7.39 8.76 -19.53
CA GLY A 672 -7.20 7.74 -20.57
C GLY A 672 -7.20 6.30 -20.04
N THR A 673 -6.84 6.07 -18.77
CA THR A 673 -6.68 4.72 -18.21
C THR A 673 -7.98 4.15 -17.63
N ILE A 674 -8.93 5.01 -17.22
CA ILE A 674 -10.19 4.60 -16.58
C ILE A 674 -11.34 4.33 -17.58
N GLY A 675 -11.12 4.56 -18.88
CA GLY A 675 -12.08 4.30 -19.95
C GLY A 675 -13.16 5.37 -20.14
N LYS A 676 -13.85 5.33 -21.29
CA LYS A 676 -14.81 6.37 -21.70
C LYS A 676 -16.03 6.48 -20.79
N ALA A 677 -16.62 5.34 -20.40
CA ALA A 677 -17.82 5.33 -19.56
C ALA A 677 -17.55 5.93 -18.18
N ARG A 678 -16.43 5.54 -17.56
CA ARG A 678 -16.03 6.03 -16.25
C ARG A 678 -15.59 7.48 -16.27
N THR A 679 -14.90 7.90 -17.32
CA THR A 679 -14.60 9.32 -17.57
C THR A 679 -15.88 10.16 -17.66
N ALA A 680 -16.92 9.67 -18.33
CA ALA A 680 -18.21 10.38 -18.39
C ALA A 680 -18.89 10.47 -17.03
N GLU A 681 -18.81 9.40 -16.23
CA GLU A 681 -19.32 9.39 -14.85
C GLU A 681 -18.57 10.40 -13.96
N LEU A 682 -17.24 10.41 -14.03
CA LEU A 682 -16.38 11.36 -13.31
C LEU A 682 -16.70 12.82 -13.69
N LYS A 683 -16.94 13.11 -14.98
CA LYS A 683 -17.35 14.45 -15.42
C LYS A 683 -18.69 14.86 -14.80
N ARG A 684 -19.66 13.96 -14.72
CA ARG A 684 -20.95 14.24 -14.07
C ARG A 684 -20.77 14.51 -12.58
N ALA A 685 -19.96 13.70 -11.90
CA ALA A 685 -19.64 13.88 -10.49
C ALA A 685 -19.00 15.26 -10.22
N LEU A 686 -17.96 15.62 -10.99
CA LEU A 686 -17.31 16.93 -10.85
C LEU A 686 -18.23 18.10 -11.21
N GLY A 687 -19.10 17.93 -12.21
CA GLY A 687 -20.09 18.93 -12.59
C GLY A 687 -21.11 19.21 -11.48
N ARG A 688 -21.49 18.19 -10.70
CA ARG A 688 -22.41 18.34 -9.57
C ARG A 688 -21.81 19.09 -8.39
N LEU A 689 -20.50 19.18 -8.25
CA LEU A 689 -19.87 19.84 -7.09
C LEU A 689 -20.26 21.32 -6.95
N SER A 690 -20.80 21.95 -8.01
CA SER A 690 -21.38 23.29 -7.92
C SER A 690 -22.53 23.38 -6.89
N ILE A 691 -23.25 22.29 -6.64
CA ILE A 691 -24.36 22.25 -5.67
C ILE A 691 -23.88 22.38 -4.22
N LEU A 692 -22.59 22.11 -3.96
CA LEU A 692 -22.04 22.17 -2.60
C LEU A 692 -22.16 23.59 -2.01
N ASP A 693 -22.01 24.62 -2.82
CA ASP A 693 -22.13 26.01 -2.36
C ASP A 693 -23.56 26.35 -1.95
N ASP A 694 -24.54 25.88 -2.71
CA ASP A 694 -25.96 26.05 -2.39
C ASP A 694 -26.31 25.30 -1.10
N LEU A 695 -25.86 24.04 -0.96
CA LEU A 695 -26.04 23.25 0.26
C LEU A 695 -25.43 23.92 1.50
N ARG A 696 -24.24 24.53 1.36
CA ARG A 696 -23.57 25.28 2.44
C ARG A 696 -24.39 26.51 2.83
N ARG A 697 -24.90 27.27 1.86
CA ARG A 697 -25.69 28.50 2.13
C ARG A 697 -27.06 28.20 2.69
N ASP A 698 -27.81 27.31 2.06
CA ASP A 698 -29.21 27.02 2.41
C ASP A 698 -29.33 26.46 3.83
N GLN A 699 -28.40 25.58 4.24
CA GLN A 699 -28.42 24.98 5.58
C GLN A 699 -27.88 25.91 6.67
N LEU A 700 -27.09 26.95 6.33
CA LEU A 700 -26.53 27.90 7.30
C LEU A 700 -27.34 29.21 7.44
N SER A 701 -28.36 29.39 6.60
CA SER A 701 -29.21 30.59 6.57
C SER A 701 -30.46 30.49 7.45
N GLY A 702 -30.69 29.33 8.07
CA GLY A 702 -31.82 29.03 8.95
C GLY A 702 -31.63 29.44 10.40
#